data_AF-A0A9W7M1P2-F1
#
_entry.id   AF-A0A9W7M1P2-F1
#
_cell.length_a   1.000
_cell.length_b   1.000
_cell.length_c   1.000
_cell.angle_alpha   90.00
_cell.angle_beta   90.00
_cell.angle_gamma   90.00
#
_symmetry.space_group_name_H-M   'P 1'
#
loop_
_entity.id
_entity.type
_entity.pdbx_description
1 polymer ?
#
loop_
_entity_poly.entity_id
_entity_poly.type
_entity_poly.pdbx_seq_one_letter_code
_entity_poly.pdbx_strand_id
1 'polypeptide(L)'
;MINRTSRRKAFIESSIKAARLYGFHGLDLYEVKPRNGTNTFTLDTFLDEWRAEVASESKNSGKTTLLLTMSAYRLPVVNSVSYPIDSARRNLDWVNIMAYDYYVPKLDRFTGFHAALYDPLGGANTDAGIREWLNRGFPAEKLVLGLPFYGYAWRLVNSGDNGIGSAASVPAVSLDGSLWYMYTITFIRNYGQGVESVYNSTYVVNLFKTGSIWINFDDVEAIKAKVSYAKEKGLLGFSQSKKRLLNVSVTVAAVVILMITIICFLQKKILKPQGLLGALKMLVSWIRNKRSSEIKHQNGDSNLQVFSLSSIKAATNNFSNENKLGEGGYGPVYKGKLPKGKEIAVKRLSKSSHQGVEEFKNEVTLTASLQHVNLVRVLGICTEKEEKMLVYEFMPNKSLDFYLYDPVKRHLLDWRRRVSLIEGVTQGLLYLQEYSNYTIIHRDIKASNILLDYEMNPKISDFGMAKFFKKDELEANTGRIVGTYGYVPPEYVKKGIYSTKYDVYSFGVLLLQIISGKRNSIYYGCHENLNLLEYAYELWKQGQGAEFFDVSLDDSSSSCKLIRCMQVALLCVQENPADRPSMVEVFSILKNESSAAICTPKRPAYSVTRDENKESIDIERKKVFSVNDASITQLVPG
;
A
#
# COMPACT_ATOMS: atom_id res chain seq x y z
N MET A 1 4.37 -13.91 -34.35
CA MET A 1 4.98 -15.06 -33.63
C MET A 1 4.22 -16.36 -33.91
N ILE A 2 2.89 -16.38 -33.80
CA ILE A 2 2.04 -17.59 -33.92
C ILE A 2 1.70 -18.06 -35.35
N ASN A 3 2.08 -17.34 -36.41
CA ASN A 3 1.66 -17.67 -37.79
C ASN A 3 2.42 -18.86 -38.41
N ARG A 4 3.49 -19.35 -37.78
CA ARG A 4 4.25 -20.53 -38.24
C ARG A 4 4.23 -21.61 -37.18
N THR A 5 3.92 -22.85 -37.56
CA THR A 5 3.83 -24.00 -36.65
C THR A 5 5.09 -24.20 -35.81
N SER A 6 6.28 -24.12 -36.42
CA SER A 6 7.55 -24.27 -35.70
C SER A 6 7.76 -23.20 -34.61
N ARG A 7 7.32 -21.96 -34.86
CA ARG A 7 7.40 -20.88 -33.87
C ARG A 7 6.35 -21.00 -32.79
N ARG A 8 5.13 -21.48 -33.10
CA ARG A 8 4.10 -21.76 -32.09
C ARG A 8 4.54 -22.83 -31.13
N LYS A 9 5.01 -23.97 -31.65
CA LYS A 9 5.47 -25.10 -30.83
C LYS A 9 6.59 -24.68 -29.88
N ALA A 10 7.62 -24.00 -30.39
CA ALA A 10 8.72 -23.50 -29.56
C ALA A 10 8.24 -22.52 -28.47
N PHE A 11 7.29 -21.63 -28.79
CA PHE A 11 6.70 -20.72 -27.81
C PHE A 11 5.91 -21.48 -26.73
N ILE A 12 5.08 -22.44 -27.12
CA ILE A 12 4.28 -23.27 -26.20
C ILE A 12 5.22 -24.01 -25.22
N GLU A 13 6.18 -24.75 -25.73
CA GLU A 13 7.12 -25.54 -24.92
C GLU A 13 7.92 -24.66 -23.96
N SER A 14 8.45 -23.53 -24.46
CA SER A 14 9.21 -22.59 -23.63
C SER A 14 8.35 -21.92 -22.55
N SER A 15 7.09 -21.58 -22.85
CA SER A 15 6.16 -20.99 -21.87
C SER A 15 5.84 -21.96 -20.74
N ILE A 16 5.58 -23.24 -21.06
CA ILE A 16 5.31 -24.29 -20.06
C ILE A 16 6.55 -24.53 -19.21
N LYS A 17 7.73 -24.65 -19.83
CA LYS A 17 9.01 -24.80 -19.12
C LYS A 17 9.26 -23.64 -18.15
N ALA A 18 9.01 -22.40 -18.59
CA ALA A 18 9.15 -21.22 -17.73
C ALA A 18 8.15 -21.23 -16.57
N ALA A 19 6.87 -21.55 -16.84
CA ALA A 19 5.85 -21.67 -15.79
C ALA A 19 6.28 -22.66 -14.70
N ARG A 20 6.79 -23.83 -15.10
CA ARG A 20 7.27 -24.85 -14.17
C ARG A 20 8.54 -24.43 -13.42
N LEU A 21 9.49 -23.80 -14.10
CA LEU A 21 10.75 -23.35 -13.49
C LEU A 21 10.52 -22.36 -12.36
N TYR A 22 9.56 -21.44 -12.53
CA TYR A 22 9.26 -20.38 -11.57
C TYR A 22 8.07 -20.68 -10.64
N GLY A 23 7.51 -21.90 -10.71
CA GLY A 23 6.41 -22.32 -9.83
C GLY A 23 5.07 -21.62 -10.10
N PHE A 24 4.81 -21.16 -11.32
CA PHE A 24 3.51 -20.58 -11.69
C PHE A 24 2.43 -21.66 -11.83
N HIS A 25 1.20 -21.31 -11.42
CA HIS A 25 0.02 -22.17 -11.52
C HIS A 25 -0.65 -22.16 -12.90
N GLY A 26 -0.28 -21.20 -13.75
CA GLY A 26 -0.91 -21.01 -15.05
C GLY A 26 -0.14 -20.02 -15.91
N LEU A 27 -0.67 -19.82 -17.11
CA LEU A 27 -0.16 -18.92 -18.14
C LEU A 27 -1.30 -18.05 -18.65
N ASP A 28 -1.06 -16.74 -18.74
CA ASP A 28 -2.01 -15.76 -19.29
C ASP A 28 -1.54 -15.23 -20.64
N LEU A 29 -2.42 -15.24 -21.63
CA LEU A 29 -2.20 -14.56 -22.90
C LEU A 29 -2.73 -13.12 -22.81
N TYR A 30 -1.82 -12.19 -22.58
CA TYR A 30 -2.15 -10.79 -22.28
C TYR A 30 -2.42 -9.95 -23.54
N GLU A 31 -3.35 -8.99 -23.43
CA GLU A 31 -3.68 -7.96 -24.45
C GLU A 31 -4.07 -8.47 -25.85
N VAL A 32 -4.86 -9.54 -25.92
CA VAL A 32 -5.31 -10.07 -27.22
C VAL A 32 -6.39 -9.16 -27.79
N LYS A 33 -6.12 -8.54 -28.95
CA LYS A 33 -7.10 -7.74 -29.72
C LYS A 33 -7.91 -8.62 -30.67
N PRO A 34 -9.19 -8.32 -30.90
CA PRO A 34 -9.99 -9.06 -31.87
C PRO A 34 -9.44 -8.79 -33.28
N ARG A 35 -9.50 -9.77 -34.18
CA ARG A 35 -8.96 -9.66 -35.56
C ARG A 35 -10.03 -9.91 -36.62
N ASN A 36 -9.76 -9.40 -37.83
CA ASN A 36 -10.61 -9.67 -39.00
C ASN A 36 -10.61 -11.17 -39.34
N GLY A 37 -11.75 -11.68 -39.81
CA GLY A 37 -12.10 -13.11 -39.90
C GLY A 37 -11.15 -14.04 -40.69
N THR A 38 -10.13 -13.54 -41.39
CA THR A 38 -9.12 -14.37 -42.08
C THR A 38 -7.92 -14.75 -41.20
N ASN A 39 -7.69 -14.05 -40.07
CA ASN A 39 -6.53 -14.27 -39.19
C ASN A 39 -6.88 -14.95 -37.85
N THR A 40 -8.15 -15.28 -37.60
CA THR A 40 -8.62 -15.99 -36.39
C THR A 40 -8.13 -17.43 -36.35
N PHE A 41 -8.04 -18.10 -37.51
CA PHE A 41 -7.52 -19.47 -37.67
C PHE A 41 -6.17 -19.71 -36.96
N THR A 42 -5.31 -18.69 -36.91
CA THR A 42 -4.00 -18.81 -36.27
C THR A 42 -4.10 -18.85 -34.74
N LEU A 43 -5.06 -18.13 -34.16
CA LEU A 43 -5.28 -18.12 -32.72
C LEU A 43 -6.09 -19.34 -32.28
N ASP A 44 -7.09 -19.76 -33.06
CA ASP A 44 -7.82 -21.02 -32.85
C ASP A 44 -6.85 -22.20 -32.71
N THR A 45 -6.00 -22.39 -33.73
CA THR A 45 -5.01 -23.47 -33.77
C THR A 45 -4.02 -23.38 -32.61
N PHE A 46 -3.58 -22.16 -32.28
CA PHE A 46 -2.66 -21.95 -31.16
C PHE A 46 -3.27 -22.38 -29.83
N LEU A 47 -4.52 -22.03 -29.55
CA LEU A 47 -5.19 -22.38 -28.29
C LEU A 47 -5.41 -23.89 -28.17
N ASP A 48 -5.78 -24.56 -29.27
CA ASP A 48 -5.92 -26.02 -29.32
C ASP A 48 -4.56 -26.70 -29.06
N GLU A 49 -3.49 -26.28 -29.76
CA GLU A 49 -2.11 -26.79 -29.55
C GLU A 49 -1.62 -26.54 -28.11
N TRP A 50 -1.91 -25.37 -27.54
CA TRP A 50 -1.44 -24.98 -26.22
C TRP A 50 -2.08 -25.81 -25.11
N ARG A 51 -3.41 -26.05 -25.19
CA ARG A 51 -4.10 -26.91 -24.22
C ARG A 51 -3.65 -28.35 -24.34
N ALA A 52 -3.47 -28.86 -25.56
CA ALA A 52 -2.98 -30.22 -25.79
C ALA A 52 -1.60 -30.45 -25.16
N GLU A 53 -0.66 -29.51 -25.35
CA GLU A 53 0.69 -29.62 -24.79
C GLU A 53 0.69 -29.50 -23.25
N VAL A 54 -0.11 -28.59 -22.68
CA VAL A 54 -0.27 -28.48 -21.22
C VAL A 54 -0.84 -29.77 -20.61
N ALA A 55 -1.81 -30.40 -21.28
CA ALA A 55 -2.37 -31.67 -20.83
C ALA A 55 -1.35 -32.82 -20.95
N SER A 56 -0.58 -32.85 -22.04
CA SER A 56 0.51 -33.81 -22.25
C SER A 56 1.60 -33.67 -21.19
N GLU A 57 2.09 -32.45 -20.94
CA GLU A 57 3.11 -32.19 -19.91
C GLU A 57 2.63 -32.60 -18.52
N SER A 58 1.42 -32.23 -18.15
CA SER A 58 0.83 -32.58 -16.85
C SER A 58 0.71 -34.09 -16.66
N LYS A 59 0.32 -34.82 -17.71
CA LYS A 59 0.25 -36.29 -17.70
C LYS A 59 1.64 -36.92 -17.57
N ASN A 60 2.65 -36.39 -18.27
CA ASN A 60 4.00 -36.94 -18.28
C ASN A 60 4.79 -36.62 -17.00
N SER A 61 4.57 -35.45 -16.41
CA SER A 61 5.31 -35.01 -15.21
C SER A 61 4.61 -35.37 -13.90
N GLY A 62 3.33 -35.78 -13.94
CA GLY A 62 2.51 -36.02 -12.76
C GLY A 62 2.13 -34.74 -12.00
N LYS A 63 2.43 -33.56 -12.55
CA LYS A 63 2.13 -32.26 -11.93
C LYS A 63 0.71 -31.80 -12.25
N THR A 64 0.16 -30.91 -11.42
CA THR A 64 -1.13 -30.27 -11.66
C THR A 64 -1.15 -29.54 -12.99
N THR A 65 -2.22 -29.69 -13.77
CA THR A 65 -2.38 -29.04 -15.06
C THR A 65 -2.32 -27.51 -14.92
N LEU A 66 -1.57 -26.85 -15.78
CA LEU A 66 -1.48 -25.38 -15.78
C LEU A 66 -2.81 -24.77 -16.21
N LEU A 67 -3.21 -23.70 -15.52
CA LEU A 67 -4.35 -22.88 -15.94
C LEU A 67 -3.97 -22.07 -17.18
N LEU A 68 -4.86 -21.99 -18.17
CA LEU A 68 -4.67 -21.17 -19.37
C LEU A 68 -5.75 -20.10 -19.40
N THR A 69 -5.31 -18.85 -19.42
CA THR A 69 -6.19 -17.67 -19.38
C THR A 69 -5.82 -16.72 -20.50
N MET A 70 -6.75 -15.82 -20.82
CA MET A 70 -6.53 -14.79 -21.83
C MET A 70 -7.15 -13.48 -21.38
N SER A 71 -6.40 -12.38 -21.51
CA SER A 71 -6.93 -11.03 -21.37
C SER A 71 -7.35 -10.50 -22.73
N ALA A 72 -8.64 -10.19 -22.87
CA ALA A 72 -9.24 -9.75 -24.13
C ALA A 72 -9.86 -8.36 -23.99
N TYR A 73 -9.72 -7.55 -25.03
CA TYR A 73 -10.46 -6.31 -25.18
C TYR A 73 -11.96 -6.58 -25.37
N ARG A 74 -12.78 -5.55 -25.16
CA ARG A 74 -14.21 -5.62 -25.48
C ARG A 74 -14.39 -6.06 -26.93
N LEU A 75 -15.35 -6.96 -27.16
CA LEU A 75 -15.74 -7.37 -28.51
C LEU A 75 -16.70 -6.31 -29.07
N PRO A 76 -16.34 -5.59 -30.15
CA PRO A 76 -17.27 -4.65 -30.77
C PRO A 76 -18.43 -5.42 -31.43
N VAL A 77 -19.59 -4.76 -31.53
CA VAL A 77 -20.82 -5.29 -32.16
C VAL A 77 -20.63 -5.54 -33.67
N VAL A 78 -19.50 -5.13 -34.27
CA VAL A 78 -19.24 -5.22 -35.71
C VAL A 78 -18.81 -6.64 -36.11
N ASN A 79 -19.56 -7.26 -37.02
CA ASN A 79 -19.38 -8.65 -37.47
C ASN A 79 -18.05 -8.98 -38.18
N SER A 80 -17.25 -7.98 -38.57
CA SER A 80 -16.00 -8.20 -39.30
C SER A 80 -14.82 -8.63 -38.42
N VAL A 81 -14.90 -8.40 -37.10
CA VAL A 81 -13.81 -8.66 -36.14
C VAL A 81 -14.31 -9.63 -35.06
N SER A 82 -13.60 -10.73 -34.83
CA SER A 82 -14.01 -11.72 -33.82
C SER A 82 -12.83 -12.32 -33.06
N TYR A 83 -13.12 -12.78 -31.84
CA TYR A 83 -12.30 -13.76 -31.15
C TYR A 83 -12.65 -15.18 -31.60
N PRO A 84 -11.73 -16.15 -31.44
CA PRO A 84 -12.00 -17.57 -31.62
C PRO A 84 -12.84 -18.12 -30.48
N ILE A 85 -14.13 -17.78 -30.43
CA ILE A 85 -15.03 -18.07 -29.28
C ILE A 85 -15.06 -19.56 -28.95
N ASP A 86 -15.19 -20.42 -29.96
CA ASP A 86 -15.28 -21.86 -29.75
C ASP A 86 -13.97 -22.48 -29.25
N SER A 87 -12.82 -22.11 -29.85
CA SER A 87 -11.53 -22.60 -29.38
C SER A 87 -11.21 -22.06 -27.98
N ALA A 88 -11.46 -20.77 -27.71
CA ALA A 88 -11.31 -20.18 -26.39
C ALA A 88 -12.18 -20.90 -25.34
N ARG A 89 -13.45 -21.20 -25.66
CA ARG A 89 -14.37 -21.92 -24.77
C ARG A 89 -13.87 -23.31 -24.39
N ARG A 90 -13.31 -24.05 -25.36
CA ARG A 90 -12.76 -25.41 -25.14
C ARG A 90 -11.44 -25.37 -24.39
N ASN A 91 -10.55 -24.45 -24.74
CA ASN A 91 -9.15 -24.52 -24.36
C ASN A 91 -8.75 -23.59 -23.22
N LEU A 92 -9.51 -22.54 -22.92
CA LEU A 92 -9.19 -21.64 -21.80
C LEU A 92 -10.02 -22.00 -20.57
N ASP A 93 -9.39 -21.83 -19.40
CA ASP A 93 -10.07 -21.92 -18.12
C ASP A 93 -11.00 -20.72 -17.94
N TRP A 94 -10.51 -19.51 -18.27
CA TRP A 94 -11.33 -18.31 -18.36
C TRP A 94 -10.73 -17.22 -19.25
N VAL A 95 -11.55 -16.24 -19.60
CA VAL A 95 -11.17 -15.02 -20.32
C VAL A 95 -11.43 -13.81 -19.43
N ASN A 96 -10.41 -12.99 -19.22
CA ASN A 96 -10.51 -11.72 -18.52
C ASN A 96 -10.85 -10.60 -19.51
N ILE A 97 -12.02 -9.99 -19.37
CA ILE A 97 -12.46 -8.90 -20.24
C ILE A 97 -11.92 -7.58 -19.68
N MET A 98 -11.04 -6.94 -20.45
CA MET A 98 -10.50 -5.62 -20.13
C MET A 98 -11.59 -4.57 -20.36
N ALA A 99 -12.30 -4.24 -19.29
CA ALA A 99 -13.46 -3.36 -19.29
C ALA A 99 -13.08 -1.90 -18.95
N TYR A 100 -11.98 -1.44 -19.52
CA TYR A 100 -11.36 -0.14 -19.24
C TYR A 100 -10.55 0.34 -20.46
N ASP A 101 -9.98 1.54 -20.35
CA ASP A 101 -9.19 2.26 -21.37
C ASP A 101 -9.95 2.53 -22.68
N TYR A 102 -11.26 2.80 -22.57
CA TYR A 102 -12.11 3.14 -23.72
C TYR A 102 -11.79 4.50 -24.33
N TYR A 103 -11.42 5.45 -23.49
CA TYR A 103 -10.94 6.77 -23.87
C TYR A 103 -9.74 7.09 -22.98
N VAL A 104 -8.62 7.51 -23.58
CA VAL A 104 -7.37 7.82 -22.87
C VAL A 104 -6.78 9.15 -23.36
N PRO A 105 -6.25 10.02 -22.47
CA PRO A 105 -5.81 11.38 -22.83
C PRO A 105 -4.68 11.44 -23.86
N LYS A 106 -3.90 10.35 -23.96
CA LYS A 106 -2.81 10.23 -24.92
C LYS A 106 -3.29 10.06 -26.37
N LEU A 107 -4.48 9.48 -26.56
CA LEU A 107 -5.06 9.20 -27.88
C LEU A 107 -6.23 10.13 -28.17
N ASP A 108 -7.06 10.38 -27.16
CA ASP A 108 -8.30 11.12 -27.27
C ASP A 108 -8.13 12.55 -26.76
N ARG A 109 -8.13 13.51 -27.70
CA ARG A 109 -8.08 14.96 -27.42
C ARG A 109 -9.44 15.54 -26.99
N PHE A 110 -10.25 14.70 -26.36
CA PHE A 110 -11.54 15.07 -25.79
C PHE A 110 -11.80 14.21 -24.55
N THR A 111 -12.63 14.69 -23.64
CA THR A 111 -12.98 13.97 -22.41
C THR A 111 -13.87 12.77 -22.70
N GLY A 112 -13.60 11.63 -22.08
CA GLY A 112 -14.37 10.41 -22.25
C GLY A 112 -14.25 9.50 -21.02
N PHE A 113 -15.20 8.58 -20.85
CA PHE A 113 -15.17 7.66 -19.71
C PHE A 113 -14.35 6.43 -20.04
N HIS A 114 -13.19 6.27 -19.39
CA HIS A 114 -12.28 5.18 -19.72
C HIS A 114 -12.86 3.80 -19.36
N ALA A 115 -13.82 3.71 -18.44
CA ALA A 115 -14.34 2.45 -17.94
C ALA A 115 -15.87 2.44 -17.77
N ALA A 116 -16.63 3.05 -18.68
CA ALA A 116 -18.09 3.08 -18.56
C ALA A 116 -18.72 1.67 -18.57
N LEU A 117 -19.55 1.34 -17.56
CA LEU A 117 -20.31 0.08 -17.57
C LEU A 117 -21.40 0.13 -18.66
N TYR A 118 -22.11 1.25 -18.73
CA TYR A 118 -23.16 1.54 -19.70
C TYR A 118 -22.85 2.84 -20.44
N ASP A 119 -23.31 2.93 -21.68
CA ASP A 119 -23.28 4.17 -22.46
C ASP A 119 -24.55 4.28 -23.31
N PRO A 120 -25.55 5.08 -22.88
CA PRO A 120 -26.81 5.26 -23.62
C PRO A 120 -26.63 5.88 -25.01
N LEU A 121 -25.52 6.58 -25.25
CA LEU A 121 -25.25 7.26 -26.53
C LEU A 121 -24.56 6.33 -27.55
N GLY A 122 -24.37 5.05 -27.21
CA GLY A 122 -23.87 4.02 -28.13
C GLY A 122 -22.34 3.95 -28.26
N GLY A 123 -21.59 4.60 -27.37
CA GLY A 123 -20.13 4.52 -27.33
C GLY A 123 -19.58 3.25 -26.68
N ALA A 124 -18.26 3.24 -26.48
CA ALA A 124 -17.53 2.10 -25.91
C ALA A 124 -17.91 1.86 -24.44
N ASN A 125 -18.56 0.73 -24.16
CA ASN A 125 -18.95 0.35 -22.80
C ASN A 125 -18.79 -1.16 -22.53
N THR A 126 -18.74 -1.50 -21.24
CA THR A 126 -18.51 -2.85 -20.74
C THR A 126 -19.67 -3.79 -21.02
N ASP A 127 -20.92 -3.36 -20.78
CA ASP A 127 -22.10 -4.21 -20.91
C ASP A 127 -22.28 -4.71 -22.35
N ALA A 128 -22.11 -3.83 -23.35
CA ALA A 128 -22.12 -4.21 -24.75
C ALA A 128 -21.04 -5.26 -25.07
N GLY A 129 -19.82 -5.07 -24.57
CA GLY A 129 -18.73 -6.02 -24.78
C GLY A 129 -19.01 -7.40 -24.16
N ILE A 130 -19.52 -7.44 -22.93
CA ILE A 130 -19.87 -8.69 -22.25
C ILE A 130 -21.03 -9.39 -22.95
N ARG A 131 -22.10 -8.66 -23.29
CA ARG A 131 -23.25 -9.22 -24.03
C ARG A 131 -22.82 -9.86 -25.33
N GLU A 132 -21.87 -9.28 -26.04
CA GLU A 132 -21.40 -9.83 -27.32
C GLU A 132 -20.67 -11.17 -27.14
N TRP A 133 -19.83 -11.33 -26.11
CA TRP A 133 -19.22 -12.63 -25.78
C TRP A 133 -20.27 -13.69 -25.45
N LEU A 134 -21.29 -13.32 -24.66
CA LEU A 134 -22.38 -14.22 -24.27
C LEU A 134 -23.27 -14.60 -25.46
N ASN A 135 -23.64 -13.64 -26.30
CA ASN A 135 -24.46 -13.84 -27.51
C ASN A 135 -23.79 -14.78 -28.51
N ARG A 136 -22.45 -14.78 -28.57
CA ARG A 136 -21.67 -15.71 -29.39
C ARG A 136 -21.41 -17.06 -28.73
N GLY A 137 -22.03 -17.34 -27.58
CA GLY A 137 -22.03 -18.65 -26.93
C GLY A 137 -20.84 -18.91 -26.00
N PHE A 138 -20.08 -17.89 -25.60
CA PHE A 138 -19.06 -18.06 -24.57
C PHE A 138 -19.71 -18.13 -23.17
N PRO A 139 -19.36 -19.12 -22.33
CA PRO A 139 -20.02 -19.33 -21.04
C PRO A 139 -19.70 -18.23 -20.03
N ALA A 140 -20.73 -17.73 -19.34
CA ALA A 140 -20.59 -16.69 -18.32
C ALA A 140 -19.67 -17.13 -17.17
N GLU A 141 -19.73 -18.40 -16.76
CA GLU A 141 -18.88 -18.97 -15.72
C GLU A 141 -17.40 -19.13 -16.13
N LYS A 142 -17.03 -18.75 -17.35
CA LYS A 142 -15.63 -18.62 -17.80
C LYS A 142 -15.25 -17.19 -18.18
N LEU A 143 -16.12 -16.19 -17.99
CA LEU A 143 -15.81 -14.79 -18.20
C LEU A 143 -15.52 -14.11 -16.86
N VAL A 144 -14.41 -13.39 -16.80
CA VAL A 144 -14.04 -12.56 -15.64
C VAL A 144 -14.13 -11.10 -16.07
N LEU A 145 -14.79 -10.28 -15.24
CA LEU A 145 -14.84 -8.84 -15.45
C LEU A 145 -13.56 -8.19 -14.91
N GLY A 146 -12.75 -7.60 -15.79
CA GLY A 146 -11.59 -6.80 -15.41
C GLY A 146 -12.04 -5.44 -14.87
N LEU A 147 -11.57 -5.06 -13.68
CA LEU A 147 -11.89 -3.78 -13.05
C LEU A 147 -10.65 -2.91 -12.99
N PRO A 148 -10.72 -1.63 -13.40
CA PRO A 148 -9.60 -0.72 -13.28
C PRO A 148 -9.45 -0.22 -11.84
N PHE A 149 -8.21 -0.16 -11.35
CA PHE A 149 -7.86 0.48 -10.07
C PHE A 149 -7.11 1.80 -10.29
N TYR A 150 -7.37 2.43 -11.41
CA TYR A 150 -6.80 3.69 -11.86
C TYR A 150 -7.85 4.46 -12.68
N GLY A 151 -7.55 5.71 -12.99
CA GLY A 151 -8.34 6.57 -13.86
C GLY A 151 -7.45 7.41 -14.76
N TYR A 152 -8.06 8.38 -15.44
CA TYR A 152 -7.35 9.29 -16.33
C TYR A 152 -7.75 10.74 -16.11
N ALA A 153 -6.79 11.64 -16.33
CA ALA A 153 -6.97 13.08 -16.26
C ALA A 153 -6.65 13.76 -17.60
N TRP A 154 -7.55 14.64 -18.02
CA TRP A 154 -7.45 15.49 -19.19
C TRP A 154 -7.28 16.95 -18.77
N ARG A 155 -6.53 17.71 -19.57
CA ARG A 155 -6.51 19.17 -19.50
C ARG A 155 -7.48 19.72 -20.54
N LEU A 156 -8.58 20.29 -20.09
CA LEU A 156 -9.57 20.97 -20.93
C LEU A 156 -8.95 22.16 -21.64
N VAL A 157 -9.33 22.37 -22.91
CA VAL A 157 -8.97 23.58 -23.66
C VAL A 157 -9.71 24.80 -23.10
N ASN A 158 -11.00 24.61 -22.77
CA ASN A 158 -11.85 25.62 -22.15
C ASN A 158 -12.43 25.06 -20.86
N SER A 159 -12.10 25.66 -19.71
CA SER A 159 -12.62 25.23 -18.40
C SER A 159 -14.14 25.40 -18.24
N GLY A 160 -14.76 26.28 -19.03
CA GLY A 160 -16.21 26.45 -19.08
C GLY A 160 -16.95 25.31 -19.80
N ASP A 161 -16.26 24.55 -20.64
CA ASP A 161 -16.77 23.36 -21.32
C ASP A 161 -16.16 22.11 -20.69
N ASN A 162 -16.87 21.54 -19.73
CA ASN A 162 -16.38 20.46 -18.87
C ASN A 162 -17.25 19.19 -18.92
N GLY A 163 -18.06 19.06 -19.96
CA GLY A 163 -18.87 17.89 -20.25
C GLY A 163 -18.06 16.64 -20.62
N ILE A 164 -18.78 15.59 -20.99
CA ILE A 164 -18.21 14.48 -21.78
C ILE A 164 -18.09 14.95 -23.24
N GLY A 165 -17.00 14.61 -23.91
CA GLY A 165 -16.73 15.04 -25.30
C GLY A 165 -16.13 16.44 -25.42
N SER A 166 -15.90 17.14 -24.31
CA SER A 166 -15.30 18.48 -24.30
C SER A 166 -13.84 18.41 -24.76
N ALA A 167 -13.40 19.41 -25.52
CA ALA A 167 -12.06 19.44 -26.10
C ALA A 167 -10.96 19.50 -25.03
N ALA A 168 -9.92 18.69 -25.21
CA ALA A 168 -8.77 18.61 -24.31
C ALA A 168 -7.44 18.81 -25.09
N SER A 169 -6.49 19.52 -24.49
CA SER A 169 -5.21 19.86 -25.12
C SER A 169 -4.17 18.77 -24.95
N VAL A 170 -3.98 18.30 -23.71
CA VAL A 170 -2.95 17.33 -23.30
C VAL A 170 -3.43 16.48 -22.13
N PRO A 171 -2.76 15.33 -21.85
CA PRO A 171 -2.91 14.65 -20.57
C PRO A 171 -2.64 15.60 -19.39
N ALA A 172 -3.40 15.46 -18.31
CA ALA A 172 -3.22 16.25 -17.10
C ALA A 172 -2.67 15.38 -15.96
N VAL A 173 -2.04 16.03 -14.97
CA VAL A 173 -1.56 15.45 -13.71
C VAL A 173 -0.36 14.49 -13.86
N SER A 174 -0.35 13.59 -14.84
CA SER A 174 0.78 12.70 -15.16
C SER A 174 1.10 12.73 -16.66
N LEU A 175 2.24 12.15 -17.06
CA LEU A 175 2.74 12.22 -18.43
C LEU A 175 1.77 11.65 -19.48
N ASP A 176 1.07 10.57 -19.14
CA ASP A 176 0.04 9.95 -19.99
C ASP A 176 -1.39 10.20 -19.48
N GLY A 177 -1.50 10.96 -18.39
CA GLY A 177 -2.74 11.29 -17.71
C GLY A 177 -3.28 10.16 -16.84
N SER A 178 -2.61 8.99 -16.75
CA SER A 178 -3.03 7.91 -15.88
C SER A 178 -2.82 8.25 -14.40
N LEU A 179 -3.77 7.85 -13.55
CA LEU A 179 -3.77 8.11 -12.12
C LEU A 179 -4.23 6.88 -11.35
N TRP A 180 -3.37 6.30 -10.52
CA TRP A 180 -3.77 5.23 -9.60
C TRP A 180 -4.86 5.73 -8.64
N TYR A 181 -5.84 4.88 -8.32
CA TYR A 181 -6.99 5.28 -7.51
C TYR A 181 -6.61 5.99 -6.20
N MET A 182 -5.63 5.48 -5.46
CA MET A 182 -5.17 6.11 -4.21
C MET A 182 -4.56 7.51 -4.43
N TYR A 183 -3.88 7.70 -5.56
CA TYR A 183 -3.35 9.01 -5.94
C TYR A 183 -4.49 9.94 -6.35
N THR A 184 -5.47 9.48 -7.13
CA THR A 184 -6.67 10.26 -7.49
C THR A 184 -7.41 10.76 -6.25
N ILE A 185 -7.67 9.89 -5.27
CA ILE A 185 -8.32 10.28 -4.02
C ILE A 185 -7.50 11.31 -3.24
N THR A 186 -6.18 11.12 -3.16
CA THR A 186 -5.29 12.07 -2.47
C THR A 186 -5.24 13.41 -3.19
N PHE A 187 -5.18 13.40 -4.52
CA PHE A 187 -5.20 14.56 -5.38
C PHE A 187 -6.48 15.38 -5.17
N ILE A 188 -7.64 14.72 -5.20
CA ILE A 188 -8.95 15.36 -4.95
C ILE A 188 -8.99 16.00 -3.55
N ARG A 189 -8.56 15.28 -2.51
CA ARG A 189 -8.56 15.78 -1.12
C ARG A 189 -7.68 17.02 -0.91
N ASN A 190 -6.63 17.19 -1.71
CA ASN A 190 -5.73 18.33 -1.61
C ASN A 190 -6.35 19.65 -2.12
N TYR A 191 -7.51 19.63 -2.81
CA TYR A 191 -8.20 20.84 -3.28
C TYR A 191 -9.06 21.55 -2.20
N GLY A 192 -9.23 20.97 -1.01
CA GLY A 192 -9.92 21.59 0.13
C GLY A 192 -11.24 20.92 0.53
N GLN A 193 -11.85 21.39 1.64
CA GLN A 193 -13.15 20.91 2.09
C GLN A 193 -14.26 21.36 1.12
N GLY A 194 -15.04 20.41 0.60
CA GLY A 194 -16.24 20.66 -0.21
C GLY A 194 -16.14 20.34 -1.71
N VAL A 195 -14.96 19.96 -2.23
CA VAL A 195 -14.81 19.50 -3.62
C VAL A 195 -14.78 17.97 -3.65
N GLU A 196 -15.92 17.37 -3.98
CA GLU A 196 -16.08 15.92 -4.06
C GLU A 196 -16.18 15.45 -5.51
N SER A 197 -15.72 14.23 -5.78
CA SER A 197 -16.03 13.56 -7.05
C SER A 197 -17.50 13.16 -7.09
N VAL A 198 -18.13 13.32 -8.25
CA VAL A 198 -19.54 12.97 -8.46
C VAL A 198 -19.62 11.57 -9.06
N TYR A 199 -20.40 10.70 -8.42
CA TYR A 199 -20.77 9.41 -9.00
C TYR A 199 -21.83 9.61 -10.10
N ASN A 200 -21.54 9.10 -11.29
CA ASN A 200 -22.47 9.12 -12.41
C ASN A 200 -23.12 7.74 -12.54
N SER A 201 -24.37 7.61 -12.10
CA SER A 201 -25.12 6.36 -12.14
C SER A 201 -25.49 5.90 -13.55
N THR A 202 -25.57 6.82 -14.53
CA THR A 202 -25.90 6.50 -15.92
C THR A 202 -24.79 5.69 -16.58
N TYR A 203 -23.53 6.03 -16.31
CA TYR A 203 -22.35 5.37 -16.90
C TYR A 203 -21.63 4.45 -15.91
N VAL A 204 -21.97 4.54 -14.61
CA VAL A 204 -21.38 3.79 -13.50
C VAL A 204 -19.88 4.07 -13.38
N VAL A 205 -19.54 5.35 -13.26
CA VAL A 205 -18.17 5.86 -13.10
C VAL A 205 -18.17 7.10 -12.22
N ASN A 206 -17.01 7.50 -11.70
CA ASN A 206 -16.84 8.73 -10.94
C ASN A 206 -16.14 9.80 -11.77
N LEU A 207 -16.49 11.06 -11.48
CA LEU A 207 -15.96 12.23 -12.16
C LEU A 207 -15.51 13.28 -11.16
N PHE A 208 -14.36 13.87 -11.42
CA PHE A 208 -13.88 15.02 -10.69
C PHE A 208 -13.46 16.10 -11.66
N LYS A 209 -13.87 17.34 -11.41
CA LYS A 209 -13.63 18.47 -12.31
C LYS A 209 -13.23 19.68 -11.47
N THR A 210 -12.12 20.31 -11.83
CA THR A 210 -11.67 21.55 -11.17
C THR A 210 -10.82 22.38 -12.12
N GLY A 211 -11.18 23.65 -12.32
CA GLY A 211 -10.50 24.50 -13.31
C GLY A 211 -10.48 23.85 -14.70
N SER A 212 -9.28 23.65 -15.26
CA SER A 212 -9.06 22.95 -16.54
C SER A 212 -8.83 21.45 -16.39
N ILE A 213 -8.93 20.87 -15.19
CA ILE A 213 -8.66 19.46 -14.94
C ILE A 213 -9.97 18.69 -14.92
N TRP A 214 -10.02 17.61 -15.71
CA TRP A 214 -11.15 16.69 -15.78
C TRP A 214 -10.64 15.26 -15.57
N ILE A 215 -11.15 14.58 -14.54
CA ILE A 215 -10.69 13.25 -14.13
C ILE A 215 -11.86 12.28 -14.15
N ASN A 216 -11.67 11.14 -14.81
CA ASN A 216 -12.58 10.00 -14.72
C ASN A 216 -11.87 8.80 -14.08
N PHE A 217 -12.55 8.15 -13.14
CA PHE A 217 -12.06 6.98 -12.42
C PHE A 217 -13.22 6.18 -11.84
N ASP A 218 -12.96 5.00 -11.28
CA ASP A 218 -13.94 4.25 -10.49
C ASP A 218 -13.68 4.40 -9.00
N ASP A 219 -14.68 4.85 -8.25
CA ASP A 219 -14.66 4.82 -6.78
C ASP A 219 -15.38 3.58 -6.23
N VAL A 220 -15.41 3.44 -4.91
CA VAL A 220 -16.03 2.33 -4.18
C VAL A 220 -17.46 2.06 -4.65
N GLU A 221 -18.25 3.10 -4.93
CA GLU A 221 -19.63 2.95 -5.40
C GLU A 221 -19.70 2.38 -6.82
N ALA A 222 -18.91 2.89 -7.76
CA ALA A 222 -18.82 2.35 -9.13
C ALA A 222 -18.34 0.88 -9.13
N ILE A 223 -17.32 0.56 -8.34
CA ILE A 223 -16.83 -0.82 -8.19
C ILE A 223 -17.90 -1.74 -7.61
N LYS A 224 -18.65 -1.31 -6.58
CA LYS A 224 -19.77 -2.09 -6.02
C LYS A 224 -20.85 -2.38 -7.05
N ALA A 225 -21.21 -1.39 -7.86
CA ALA A 225 -22.19 -1.55 -8.93
C ALA A 225 -21.69 -2.52 -10.01
N LYS A 226 -20.43 -2.40 -10.46
CA LYS A 226 -19.82 -3.32 -11.44
C LYS A 226 -19.69 -4.75 -10.94
N VAL A 227 -19.34 -4.94 -9.66
CA VAL A 227 -19.35 -6.27 -9.03
C VAL A 227 -20.76 -6.84 -8.94
N SER A 228 -21.77 -6.01 -8.68
CA SER A 228 -23.18 -6.44 -8.66
C SER A 228 -23.65 -6.86 -10.04
N TYR A 229 -23.28 -6.10 -11.08
CA TYR A 229 -23.48 -6.46 -12.48
C TYR A 229 -22.82 -7.82 -12.82
N ALA A 230 -21.55 -8.02 -12.43
CA ALA A 230 -20.85 -9.28 -12.68
C ALA A 230 -21.55 -10.47 -12.00
N LYS A 231 -22.09 -10.29 -10.79
CA LYS A 231 -22.90 -11.30 -10.08
C LYS A 231 -24.18 -11.62 -10.83
N GLU A 232 -24.91 -10.59 -11.27
CA GLU A 232 -26.17 -10.74 -12.01
C GLU A 232 -25.97 -11.49 -13.33
N LYS A 233 -24.89 -11.18 -14.05
CA LYS A 233 -24.51 -11.86 -15.30
C LYS A 233 -23.90 -13.24 -15.09
N GLY A 234 -23.71 -13.70 -13.84
CA GLY A 234 -23.15 -15.01 -13.53
C GLY A 234 -21.66 -15.17 -13.87
N LEU A 235 -20.90 -14.07 -13.90
CA LEU A 235 -19.49 -14.07 -14.27
C LEU A 235 -18.62 -14.80 -13.24
N LEU A 236 -17.53 -15.39 -13.72
CA LEU A 236 -16.56 -16.12 -12.90
C LEU A 236 -15.88 -15.19 -11.88
N GLY A 237 -15.60 -15.74 -10.69
CA GLY A 237 -15.02 -15.00 -9.56
C GLY A 237 -16.07 -14.23 -8.73
N PHE A 238 -17.29 -14.08 -9.25
CA PHE A 238 -18.36 -13.33 -8.59
C PHE A 238 -19.61 -14.17 -8.30
N SER A 239 -19.76 -15.36 -8.91
CA SER A 239 -20.91 -16.23 -8.67
C SER A 239 -20.92 -16.83 -7.25
N GLN A 240 -22.07 -16.77 -6.57
CA GLN A 240 -22.30 -17.52 -5.35
C GLN A 240 -22.42 -19.00 -5.72
N SER A 241 -21.37 -19.79 -5.45
CA SER A 241 -21.49 -21.25 -5.50
C SER A 241 -22.45 -21.75 -4.41
N LYS A 242 -23.76 -21.78 -4.69
CA LYS A 242 -24.78 -22.34 -3.79
C LYS A 242 -24.44 -23.78 -3.35
N LYS A 243 -23.75 -24.55 -4.21
CA LYS A 243 -23.28 -25.91 -3.91
C LYS A 243 -22.18 -25.97 -2.84
N ARG A 244 -21.31 -24.96 -2.76
CA ARG A 244 -20.21 -24.93 -1.78
C ARG A 244 -20.74 -24.49 -0.41
N LEU A 245 -21.71 -23.58 -0.37
CA LEU A 245 -22.42 -23.23 0.87
C LEU A 245 -23.22 -24.40 1.43
N LEU A 246 -23.89 -25.21 0.59
CA LEU A 246 -24.65 -26.37 1.08
C LEU A 246 -23.72 -27.44 1.66
N ASN A 247 -22.64 -27.81 0.95
CA ASN A 247 -21.70 -28.82 1.44
C ASN A 247 -20.91 -28.34 2.67
N VAL A 248 -20.54 -27.05 2.72
CA VAL A 248 -19.94 -26.42 3.91
C VAL A 248 -20.95 -26.35 5.04
N SER A 249 -22.23 -26.04 4.78
CA SER A 249 -23.25 -25.98 5.83
C SER A 249 -23.54 -27.35 6.44
N VAL A 250 -23.53 -28.43 5.64
CA VAL A 250 -23.75 -29.80 6.13
C VAL A 250 -22.53 -30.29 6.92
N THR A 251 -21.31 -30.03 6.44
CA THR A 251 -20.09 -30.38 7.19
C THR A 251 -19.93 -29.54 8.44
N VAL A 252 -20.22 -28.24 8.39
CA VAL A 252 -20.22 -27.36 9.58
C VAL A 252 -21.31 -27.78 10.56
N ALA A 253 -22.51 -28.14 10.11
CA ALA A 253 -23.57 -28.64 11.00
C ALA A 253 -23.16 -29.95 11.67
N ALA A 254 -22.58 -30.90 10.93
CA ALA A 254 -22.09 -32.16 11.49
C ALA A 254 -20.95 -31.94 12.51
N VAL A 255 -20.01 -31.04 12.20
CA VAL A 255 -18.91 -30.67 13.11
C VAL A 255 -19.43 -29.91 14.34
N VAL A 256 -20.41 -29.03 14.18
CA VAL A 256 -21.05 -28.31 15.29
C VAL A 256 -21.82 -29.28 16.18
N ILE A 257 -22.55 -30.25 15.62
CA ILE A 257 -23.24 -31.29 16.40
C ILE A 257 -22.22 -32.16 17.15
N LEU A 258 -21.12 -32.55 16.51
CA LEU A 258 -20.04 -33.31 17.14
C LEU A 258 -19.34 -32.49 18.24
N MET A 259 -19.10 -31.20 18.01
CA MET A 259 -18.53 -30.29 19.00
C MET A 259 -19.49 -30.07 20.16
N ILE A 260 -20.80 -29.93 19.93
CA ILE A 260 -21.80 -29.79 20.99
C ILE A 260 -21.91 -31.08 21.80
N THR A 261 -21.87 -32.26 21.19
CA THR A 261 -21.89 -33.53 21.94
C THR A 261 -20.62 -33.71 22.76
N ILE A 262 -19.45 -33.37 22.21
CA ILE A 262 -18.18 -33.36 22.93
C ILE A 262 -18.20 -32.32 24.06
N ILE A 263 -18.69 -31.10 23.82
CA ILE A 263 -18.80 -30.03 24.82
C ILE A 263 -19.78 -30.44 25.92
N CYS A 264 -20.93 -31.01 25.61
CA CYS A 264 -21.90 -31.52 26.61
C CYS A 264 -21.31 -32.68 27.43
N PHE A 265 -20.52 -33.55 26.80
CA PHE A 265 -19.83 -34.65 27.47
C PHE A 265 -18.69 -34.14 28.38
N LEU A 266 -17.94 -33.14 27.93
CA LEU A 266 -16.88 -32.47 28.70
C LEU A 266 -17.45 -31.56 29.80
N GLN A 267 -18.57 -30.88 29.58
CA GLN A 267 -19.29 -30.05 30.57
C GLN A 267 -19.92 -30.91 31.68
N LYS A 268 -20.29 -32.17 31.39
CA LYS A 268 -20.71 -33.15 32.41
C LYS A 268 -19.56 -33.72 33.24
N LYS A 269 -18.31 -33.67 32.75
CA LYS A 269 -17.13 -34.21 33.47
C LYS A 269 -16.19 -33.17 34.06
N ILE A 270 -16.21 -31.92 33.59
CA ILE A 270 -15.23 -30.88 33.96
C ILE A 270 -15.98 -29.56 34.18
N LEU A 271 -15.94 -29.09 35.43
CA LEU A 271 -16.54 -27.84 35.89
C LEU A 271 -16.14 -26.58 35.08
N LYS A 272 -17.09 -25.63 35.03
CA LYS A 272 -16.97 -24.14 35.02
C LYS A 272 -16.49 -23.42 33.73
N PRO A 273 -17.18 -22.32 33.30
CA PRO A 273 -16.90 -21.62 32.05
C PRO A 273 -15.83 -20.51 32.21
N GLN A 274 -14.57 -20.76 31.82
CA GLN A 274 -13.52 -19.72 31.71
C GLN A 274 -12.49 -20.01 30.61
N GLY A 275 -12.88 -20.01 29.33
CA GLY A 275 -11.96 -20.33 28.21
C GLY A 275 -11.09 -19.18 27.70
N LEU A 276 -11.67 -18.00 27.43
CA LEU A 276 -10.95 -16.87 26.81
C LEU A 276 -10.62 -15.75 27.81
N LEU A 277 -11.58 -15.41 28.68
CA LEU A 277 -11.35 -14.50 29.82
C LEU A 277 -10.35 -15.12 30.82
N GLY A 278 -10.33 -16.44 30.94
CA GLY A 278 -9.37 -17.18 31.77
C GLY A 278 -7.95 -17.08 31.23
N ALA A 279 -7.77 -17.25 29.92
CA ALA A 279 -6.47 -17.09 29.26
C ALA A 279 -5.96 -15.64 29.34
N LEU A 280 -6.83 -14.63 29.18
CA LEU A 280 -6.45 -13.23 29.32
C LEU A 280 -6.15 -12.84 30.78
N LYS A 281 -6.96 -13.32 31.74
CA LYS A 281 -6.68 -13.15 33.18
C LYS A 281 -5.42 -13.89 33.60
N MET A 282 -5.12 -15.05 33.02
CA MET A 282 -3.85 -15.75 33.23
C MET A 282 -2.68 -15.00 32.62
N LEU A 283 -2.81 -14.41 31.43
CA LEU A 283 -1.77 -13.58 30.83
C LEU A 283 -1.49 -12.32 31.68
N VAL A 284 -2.55 -11.62 32.10
CA VAL A 284 -2.45 -10.44 32.99
C VAL A 284 -1.92 -10.83 34.37
N SER A 285 -2.34 -11.97 34.93
CA SER A 285 -1.85 -12.46 36.21
C SER A 285 -0.42 -13.01 36.12
N TRP A 286 0.00 -13.56 34.99
CA TRP A 286 1.36 -14.01 34.71
C TRP A 286 2.31 -12.82 34.56
N ILE A 287 1.89 -11.77 33.85
CA ILE A 287 2.60 -10.47 33.78
C ILE A 287 2.72 -9.86 35.18
N ARG A 288 1.66 -9.94 36.01
CA ARG A 288 1.66 -9.45 37.40
C ARG A 288 2.57 -10.27 38.32
N ASN A 289 2.61 -11.60 38.19
CA ASN A 289 3.43 -12.47 39.05
C ASN A 289 4.91 -12.48 38.66
N LYS A 290 5.26 -12.37 37.37
CA LYS A 290 6.67 -12.35 36.91
C LYS A 290 7.43 -11.08 37.34
N ARG A 291 6.70 -10.03 37.74
CA ARG A 291 7.24 -8.77 38.27
C ARG A 291 7.21 -8.68 39.80
N SER A 292 6.63 -9.66 40.49
CA SER A 292 6.59 -9.70 41.96
C SER A 292 7.84 -10.36 42.56
N SER A 293 8.66 -11.04 41.75
CA SER A 293 9.92 -11.65 42.18
C SER A 293 11.14 -10.75 42.00
N GLU A 294 11.02 -9.63 41.28
CA GLU A 294 12.10 -8.68 41.06
C GLU A 294 11.54 -7.26 41.18
N ILE A 295 12.10 -6.45 42.09
CA ILE A 295 11.80 -5.04 42.39
C ILE A 295 10.75 -4.81 43.50
N LYS A 296 11.18 -5.04 44.75
CA LYS A 296 10.81 -4.14 45.86
C LYS A 296 11.72 -2.92 45.79
N HIS A 297 11.33 -1.89 45.04
CA HIS A 297 11.56 -0.48 45.39
C HIS A 297 11.05 0.48 44.30
N GLN A 298 10.31 1.50 44.78
CA GLN A 298 9.96 2.79 44.18
C GLN A 298 8.66 2.92 43.35
N ASN A 299 7.87 3.90 43.79
CA ASN A 299 6.59 4.36 43.27
C ASN A 299 6.68 4.85 41.83
N GLY A 300 5.78 4.37 40.96
CA GLY A 300 5.60 4.88 39.61
C GLY A 300 4.43 4.19 38.89
N ASP A 301 3.31 4.90 38.79
CA ASP A 301 1.99 4.52 38.27
C ASP A 301 2.00 4.08 36.79
N SER A 302 2.57 2.90 36.51
CA SER A 302 2.79 2.34 35.17
C SER A 302 2.07 1.00 34.96
N ASN A 303 0.81 0.93 35.40
CA ASN A 303 -0.06 -0.21 35.12
C ASN A 303 -1.09 0.14 34.04
N LEU A 304 -1.19 -0.70 33.01
CA LEU A 304 -2.21 -0.57 31.97
C LEU A 304 -3.61 -0.77 32.59
N GLN A 305 -4.46 0.26 32.53
CA GLN A 305 -5.78 0.21 33.14
C GLN A 305 -6.81 -0.47 32.21
N VAL A 306 -7.67 -1.32 32.77
CA VAL A 306 -8.84 -1.84 32.04
C VAL A 306 -10.02 -0.93 32.33
N PHE A 307 -10.55 -0.29 31.28
CA PHE A 307 -11.70 0.60 31.36
C PHE A 307 -12.99 -0.14 30.98
N SER A 308 -14.08 0.15 31.67
CA SER A 308 -15.41 -0.32 31.26
C SER A 308 -15.93 0.52 30.08
N LEU A 309 -16.78 -0.09 29.23
CA LEU A 309 -17.42 0.63 28.13
C LEU A 309 -18.30 1.77 28.65
N SER A 310 -18.93 1.58 29.81
CA SER A 310 -19.75 2.62 30.45
C SER A 310 -18.92 3.85 30.84
N SER A 311 -17.72 3.64 31.40
CA SER A 311 -16.81 4.71 31.78
C SER A 311 -16.29 5.46 30.56
N ILE A 312 -15.94 4.75 29.48
CA ILE A 312 -15.51 5.38 28.23
C ILE A 312 -16.64 6.18 27.60
N LYS A 313 -17.86 5.62 27.53
CA LYS A 313 -19.03 6.34 27.02
C LYS A 313 -19.31 7.62 27.82
N ALA A 314 -19.25 7.56 29.14
CA ALA A 314 -19.40 8.74 29.98
C ALA A 314 -18.29 9.77 29.68
N ALA A 315 -17.03 9.33 29.58
CA ALA A 315 -15.90 10.21 29.33
C ALA A 315 -15.94 10.90 27.95
N THR A 316 -16.45 10.23 26.92
CA THR A 316 -16.50 10.74 25.53
C THR A 316 -17.84 11.36 25.15
N ASN A 317 -18.76 11.52 26.10
CA ASN A 317 -20.15 11.92 25.84
C ASN A 317 -20.83 11.04 24.77
N ASN A 318 -20.83 9.73 25.02
CA ASN A 318 -21.34 8.68 24.14
C ASN A 318 -20.76 8.73 22.72
N PHE A 319 -19.45 8.98 22.62
CA PHE A 319 -18.73 9.14 21.34
C PHE A 319 -19.31 10.26 20.46
N SER A 320 -19.68 11.39 21.07
CA SER A 320 -20.18 12.56 20.36
C SER A 320 -19.22 13.01 19.26
N ASN A 321 -19.77 13.43 18.12
CA ASN A 321 -18.99 13.99 17.01
C ASN A 321 -18.22 15.26 17.41
N GLU A 322 -18.69 16.02 18.39
CA GLU A 322 -17.99 17.19 18.94
C GLU A 322 -16.66 16.82 19.60
N ASN A 323 -16.58 15.61 20.14
CA ASN A 323 -15.37 15.08 20.76
C ASN A 323 -14.48 14.33 19.76
N LYS A 324 -14.85 14.25 18.48
CA LYS A 324 -14.06 13.53 17.49
C LYS A 324 -12.79 14.32 17.15
N LEU A 325 -11.63 13.73 17.43
CA LEU A 325 -10.32 14.31 17.15
C LEU A 325 -9.86 14.04 15.71
N GLY A 326 -10.26 12.90 15.16
CA GLY A 326 -9.92 12.48 13.81
C GLY A 326 -10.42 11.08 13.51
N GLU A 327 -10.29 10.66 12.25
CA GLU A 327 -10.60 9.31 11.80
C GLU A 327 -9.60 8.88 10.73
N GLY A 328 -8.88 7.79 11.00
CA GLY A 328 -7.97 7.16 10.05
C GLY A 328 -8.52 5.82 9.56
N GLY A 329 -7.70 5.05 8.84
CA GLY A 329 -8.07 3.71 8.35
C GLY A 329 -8.43 2.69 9.45
N TYR A 330 -8.19 3.04 10.71
CA TYR A 330 -8.30 2.16 11.88
C TYR A 330 -9.49 2.50 12.77
N GLY A 331 -10.24 3.54 12.43
CA GLY A 331 -11.42 3.99 13.15
C GLY A 331 -11.26 5.38 13.77
N PRO A 332 -12.36 5.90 14.35
CA PRO A 332 -12.40 7.23 14.93
C PRO A 332 -11.66 7.31 16.28
N VAL A 333 -11.04 8.47 16.52
CA VAL A 333 -10.42 8.84 17.78
C VAL A 333 -11.23 9.95 18.43
N TYR A 334 -11.55 9.80 19.72
CA TYR A 334 -12.35 10.76 20.47
C TYR A 334 -11.58 11.33 21.66
N LYS A 335 -11.76 12.61 21.93
CA LYS A 335 -11.40 13.24 23.20
C LYS A 335 -12.34 12.71 24.28
N GLY A 336 -11.79 12.41 25.44
CA GLY A 336 -12.58 12.08 26.63
C GLY A 336 -12.01 12.74 27.87
N LYS A 337 -12.84 12.85 28.90
CA LYS A 337 -12.45 13.35 30.22
C LYS A 337 -12.84 12.33 31.29
N LEU A 338 -11.84 11.73 31.92
CA LEU A 338 -12.05 10.76 33.01
C LEU A 338 -12.50 11.47 34.30
N PRO A 339 -13.07 10.73 35.28
CA PRO A 339 -13.28 11.23 36.62
C PRO A 339 -11.98 11.84 37.18
N LYS A 340 -12.08 12.95 37.92
CA LYS A 340 -10.95 13.81 38.35
C LYS A 340 -10.32 14.68 37.25
N GLY A 341 -10.93 14.74 36.07
CA GLY A 341 -10.63 15.75 35.05
C GLY A 341 -9.46 15.42 34.11
N LYS A 342 -8.87 14.22 34.21
CA LYS A 342 -7.79 13.78 33.32
C LYS A 342 -8.31 13.61 31.88
N GLU A 343 -7.72 14.36 30.96
CA GLU A 343 -8.04 14.25 29.54
C GLU A 343 -7.37 13.03 28.91
N ILE A 344 -8.10 12.35 28.02
CA ILE A 344 -7.68 11.13 27.33
C ILE A 344 -8.05 11.19 25.85
N ALA A 345 -7.37 10.39 25.04
CA ALA A 345 -7.77 10.09 23.67
C ALA A 345 -8.20 8.62 23.57
N VAL A 346 -9.38 8.37 22.99
CA VAL A 346 -9.96 7.03 22.86
C VAL A 346 -10.01 6.66 21.38
N LYS A 347 -9.13 5.76 20.94
CA LYS A 347 -9.15 5.17 19.60
C LYS A 347 -10.10 3.98 19.62
N ARG A 348 -11.24 4.12 18.92
CA ARG A 348 -12.22 3.04 18.78
C ARG A 348 -11.96 2.31 17.48
N LEU A 349 -11.57 1.04 17.59
CA LEU A 349 -11.21 0.26 16.41
C LEU A 349 -12.44 -0.18 15.63
N SER A 350 -12.35 -0.12 14.31
CA SER A 350 -13.42 -0.58 13.41
C SER A 350 -13.71 -2.07 13.56
N LYS A 351 -15.00 -2.44 13.54
CA LYS A 351 -15.45 -3.84 13.63
C LYS A 351 -15.25 -4.63 12.33
N SER A 352 -15.01 -3.98 11.19
CA SER A 352 -15.06 -4.59 9.87
C SER A 352 -13.72 -5.01 9.28
N SER A 353 -12.57 -4.70 9.92
CA SER A 353 -11.25 -5.04 9.36
C SER A 353 -10.58 -6.19 10.13
N HIS A 354 -10.21 -7.26 9.41
CA HIS A 354 -9.34 -8.32 9.95
C HIS A 354 -7.98 -7.75 10.39
N GLN A 355 -7.53 -6.69 9.73
CA GLN A 355 -6.32 -5.93 10.05
C GLN A 355 -6.36 -5.26 11.44
N GLY A 356 -7.50 -4.70 11.85
CA GLY A 356 -7.62 -3.98 13.11
C GLY A 356 -7.45 -4.86 14.35
N VAL A 357 -7.67 -6.18 14.25
CA VAL A 357 -7.46 -7.12 15.36
C VAL A 357 -5.97 -7.41 15.58
N GLU A 358 -5.18 -7.56 14.51
CA GLU A 358 -3.73 -7.75 14.63
C GLU A 358 -3.05 -6.49 15.15
N GLU A 359 -3.47 -5.33 14.65
CA GLU A 359 -2.95 -4.02 15.10
C GLU A 359 -3.29 -3.76 16.56
N PHE A 360 -4.51 -4.07 17.00
CA PHE A 360 -4.87 -4.00 18.41
C PHE A 360 -3.94 -4.87 19.27
N LYS A 361 -3.69 -6.11 18.85
CA LYS A 361 -2.79 -7.02 19.58
C LYS A 361 -1.37 -6.45 19.62
N ASN A 362 -0.87 -5.93 18.51
CA ASN A 362 0.44 -5.28 18.44
C ASN A 362 0.53 -4.10 19.42
N GLU A 363 -0.41 -3.16 19.34
CA GLU A 363 -0.41 -1.98 20.21
C GLU A 363 -0.50 -2.37 21.69
N VAL A 364 -1.40 -3.28 22.06
CA VAL A 364 -1.53 -3.76 23.45
C VAL A 364 -0.27 -4.47 23.93
N THR A 365 0.37 -5.26 23.07
CA THR A 365 1.61 -5.99 23.43
C THR A 365 2.77 -5.03 23.69
N LEU A 366 2.91 -4.00 22.84
CA LEU A 366 3.97 -3.01 22.94
C LEU A 366 3.73 -2.01 24.08
N THR A 367 2.47 -1.70 24.37
CA THR A 367 2.03 -0.79 25.44
C THR A 367 2.62 -1.14 26.81
N ALA A 368 2.78 -2.44 27.12
CA ALA A 368 3.34 -2.87 28.40
C ALA A 368 4.86 -2.67 28.52
N SER A 369 5.54 -2.44 27.38
CA SER A 369 7.00 -2.53 27.27
C SER A 369 7.66 -1.19 26.88
N LEU A 370 6.90 -0.25 26.31
CA LEU A 370 7.44 1.01 25.81
C LEU A 370 7.11 2.17 26.74
N GLN A 371 8.17 2.76 27.30
CA GLN A 371 8.08 3.95 28.14
C GLN A 371 9.23 4.87 27.79
N HIS A 372 8.91 5.97 27.10
CA HIS A 372 9.89 6.97 26.71
C HIS A 372 9.18 8.31 26.49
N VAL A 373 9.88 9.41 26.77
CA VAL A 373 9.31 10.77 26.71
C VAL A 373 8.83 11.15 25.31
N ASN A 374 9.45 10.60 24.26
CA ASN A 374 9.07 10.84 22.85
C ASN A 374 8.18 9.75 22.24
N LEU A 375 7.52 8.91 23.04
CA LEU A 375 6.51 7.96 22.56
C LEU A 375 5.17 8.25 23.22
N VAL A 376 4.07 8.10 22.50
CA VAL A 376 2.72 8.26 23.06
C VAL A 376 2.43 7.13 24.04
N ARG A 377 2.07 7.49 25.27
CA ARG A 377 1.72 6.50 26.30
C ARG A 377 0.27 6.04 26.16
N VAL A 378 0.10 4.73 26.09
CA VAL A 378 -1.20 4.08 26.26
C VAL A 378 -1.50 3.94 27.75
N LEU A 379 -2.63 4.49 28.18
CA LEU A 379 -3.11 4.49 29.55
C LEU A 379 -3.96 3.25 29.87
N GLY A 380 -4.66 2.70 28.88
CA GLY A 380 -5.54 1.58 29.11
C GLY A 380 -6.24 1.01 27.88
N ILE A 381 -7.05 -0.01 28.12
CA ILE A 381 -7.78 -0.76 27.11
C ILE A 381 -9.24 -0.96 27.51
N CYS A 382 -10.13 -1.15 26.53
CA CYS A 382 -11.49 -1.66 26.73
C CYS A 382 -11.79 -2.74 25.68
N THR A 383 -12.31 -3.87 26.15
CA THR A 383 -12.66 -5.05 25.33
C THR A 383 -14.09 -5.56 25.57
N GLU A 384 -14.93 -4.77 26.27
CA GLU A 384 -16.30 -5.14 26.61
C GLU A 384 -17.24 -5.14 25.41
N LYS A 385 -18.19 -6.09 25.37
CA LYS A 385 -19.25 -6.18 24.33
C LYS A 385 -18.70 -6.13 22.90
N GLU A 386 -17.57 -6.79 22.66
CA GLU A 386 -16.84 -6.87 21.39
C GLU A 386 -16.24 -5.54 20.89
N GLU A 387 -16.37 -4.45 21.65
CA GLU A 387 -15.71 -3.18 21.37
C GLU A 387 -14.23 -3.27 21.74
N LYS A 388 -13.33 -2.94 20.81
CA LYS A 388 -11.89 -2.87 21.07
C LYS A 388 -11.46 -1.42 21.03
N MET A 389 -11.01 -0.90 22.16
CA MET A 389 -10.62 0.50 22.30
C MET A 389 -9.28 0.61 23.02
N LEU A 390 -8.46 1.55 22.56
CA LEU A 390 -7.20 1.95 23.18
C LEU A 390 -7.37 3.36 23.75
N VAL A 391 -6.91 3.56 24.99
CA VAL A 391 -6.97 4.82 25.71
C VAL A 391 -5.56 5.36 25.84
N TYR A 392 -5.28 6.53 25.27
CA TYR A 392 -3.98 7.20 25.28
C TYR A 392 -4.02 8.46 26.14
N GLU A 393 -2.84 8.96 26.50
CA GLU A 393 -2.71 10.35 26.93
C GLU A 393 -3.20 11.30 25.81
N PHE A 394 -3.86 12.39 26.20
CA PHE A 394 -4.36 13.37 25.26
C PHE A 394 -3.24 14.29 24.77
N MET A 395 -3.16 14.49 23.45
CA MET A 395 -2.20 15.39 22.80
C MET A 395 -2.91 16.66 22.33
N PRO A 396 -2.77 17.79 23.04
CA PRO A 396 -3.54 19.01 22.77
C PRO A 396 -3.12 19.69 21.47
N ASN A 397 -1.83 19.61 21.11
CA ASN A 397 -1.26 20.24 19.94
C ASN A 397 -1.29 19.31 18.71
N LYS A 398 -2.20 18.33 18.66
CA LYS A 398 -2.46 17.49 17.47
C LYS A 398 -1.17 16.87 16.91
N SER A 399 -1.12 16.68 15.59
CA SER A 399 -0.02 16.06 14.85
C SER A 399 0.86 17.11 14.15
N LEU A 400 2.10 16.74 13.82
CA LEU A 400 3.08 17.63 13.21
C LEU A 400 2.64 18.13 11.82
N ASP A 401 1.96 17.30 11.03
CA ASP A 401 1.42 17.68 9.71
C ASP A 401 0.39 18.83 9.78
N PHE A 402 -0.35 18.94 10.88
CA PHE A 402 -1.29 20.05 11.15
C PHE A 402 -0.59 21.42 11.15
N TYR A 403 0.69 21.46 11.52
CA TYR A 403 1.50 22.68 11.51
C TYR A 403 2.31 22.81 10.23
N LEU A 404 3.03 21.75 9.82
CA LEU A 404 3.96 21.82 8.70
C LEU A 404 3.31 22.26 7.38
N TYR A 405 2.06 21.85 7.14
CA TYR A 405 1.40 22.08 5.85
C TYR A 405 0.36 23.18 5.87
N ASP A 406 0.14 23.83 7.01
CA ASP A 406 -0.73 24.99 7.14
C ASP A 406 0.10 26.26 6.91
N PRO A 407 -0.25 27.12 5.94
CA PRO A 407 0.53 28.31 5.61
C PRO A 407 0.74 29.28 6.77
N VAL A 408 -0.17 29.30 7.75
CA VAL A 408 -0.09 30.19 8.91
C VAL A 408 0.60 29.48 10.08
N LYS A 409 0.17 28.26 10.41
CA LYS A 409 0.68 27.54 11.58
C LYS A 409 2.12 27.06 11.41
N ARG A 410 2.61 26.89 10.17
CA ARG A 410 4.03 26.55 9.92
C ARG A 410 5.01 27.55 10.54
N HIS A 411 4.61 28.82 10.68
CA HIS A 411 5.41 29.86 11.31
C HIS A 411 5.53 29.68 12.83
N LEU A 412 4.65 28.88 13.45
CA LEU A 412 4.81 28.49 14.84
C LEU A 412 5.94 27.48 15.02
N LEU A 413 6.42 26.84 13.94
CA LEU A 413 7.56 25.94 13.94
C LEU A 413 8.80 26.66 13.42
N ASP A 414 9.33 27.58 14.24
CA ASP A 414 10.64 28.17 14.02
C ASP A 414 11.75 27.11 14.01
N TRP A 415 12.97 27.49 13.62
CA TRP A 415 14.04 26.52 13.48
C TRP A 415 14.38 25.82 14.81
N ARG A 416 14.37 26.55 15.93
CA ARG A 416 14.60 25.98 17.26
C ARG A 416 13.59 24.88 17.58
N ARG A 417 12.29 25.10 17.32
CA ARG A 417 11.25 24.09 17.50
C ARG A 417 11.43 22.92 16.55
N ARG A 418 11.78 23.16 15.28
CA ARG A 418 12.05 22.09 14.32
C ARG A 418 13.24 21.23 14.73
N VAL A 419 14.31 21.82 15.27
CA VAL A 419 15.43 21.05 15.86
C VAL A 419 14.96 20.19 17.02
N SER A 420 14.17 20.74 17.95
CA SER A 420 13.60 19.96 19.07
C SER A 420 12.71 18.80 18.58
N LEU A 421 11.92 19.02 17.53
CA LEU A 421 11.13 17.99 16.88
C LEU A 421 12.02 16.88 16.29
N ILE A 422 13.07 17.25 15.55
CA ILE A 422 14.02 16.32 14.94
C ILE A 422 14.70 15.50 16.04
N GLU A 423 15.26 16.14 17.05
CA GLU A 423 15.94 15.48 18.17
C GLU A 423 15.03 14.51 18.90
N GLY A 424 13.80 14.93 19.24
CA GLY A 424 12.86 14.07 19.96
C GLY A 424 12.39 12.86 19.14
N VAL A 425 12.15 13.02 17.83
CA VAL A 425 11.84 11.88 16.96
C VAL A 425 13.04 10.94 16.83
N THR A 426 14.26 11.47 16.67
CA THR A 426 15.49 10.68 16.63
C THR A 426 15.68 9.88 17.92
N GLN A 427 15.48 10.50 19.09
CA GLN A 427 15.55 9.82 20.39
C GLN A 427 14.47 8.74 20.55
N GLY A 428 13.24 9.00 20.11
CA GLY A 428 12.17 8.01 20.11
C GLY A 428 12.52 6.78 19.26
N LEU A 429 13.05 6.98 18.05
CA LEU A 429 13.49 5.89 17.18
C LEU A 429 14.70 5.12 17.73
N LEU A 430 15.67 5.83 18.29
CA LEU A 430 16.81 5.22 18.98
C LEU A 430 16.37 4.31 20.12
N TYR A 431 15.42 4.77 20.93
CA TYR A 431 14.87 3.96 22.01
C TYR A 431 14.23 2.67 21.47
N LEU A 432 13.43 2.75 20.41
CA LEU A 432 12.77 1.58 19.81
C LEU A 432 13.76 0.56 19.25
N GLN A 433 14.85 1.02 18.66
CA GLN A 433 15.80 0.15 17.96
C GLN A 433 16.88 -0.43 18.88
N GLU A 434 17.41 0.37 19.80
CA GLU A 434 18.62 0.04 20.58
C GLU A 434 18.34 -0.20 22.07
N TYR A 435 17.56 0.70 22.69
CA TYR A 435 17.48 0.78 24.15
C TYR A 435 16.28 0.05 24.76
N SER A 436 15.30 -0.36 23.96
CA SER A 436 14.20 -1.19 24.45
C SER A 436 14.60 -2.67 24.55
N ASN A 437 13.79 -3.47 25.25
CA ASN A 437 14.06 -4.90 25.47
C ASN A 437 14.05 -5.72 24.17
N TYR A 438 13.44 -5.20 23.12
CA TYR A 438 13.36 -5.81 21.79
C TYR A 438 13.75 -4.76 20.74
N THR A 439 14.25 -5.18 19.60
CA THR A 439 14.40 -4.24 18.48
C THR A 439 13.03 -4.09 17.84
N ILE A 440 12.50 -2.86 17.87
CA ILE A 440 11.17 -2.53 17.36
C ILE A 440 11.28 -1.69 16.11
N ILE A 441 10.65 -2.17 15.04
CA ILE A 441 10.48 -1.46 13.77
C ILE A 441 9.04 -0.95 13.71
N HIS A 442 8.84 0.36 13.70
CA HIS A 442 7.54 1.01 13.71
C HIS A 442 6.77 0.81 12.39
N ARG A 443 7.47 0.97 11.26
CA ARG A 443 6.97 0.81 9.88
C ARG A 443 5.94 1.82 9.38
N ASP A 444 5.62 2.84 10.16
CA ASP A 444 4.67 3.90 9.77
C ASP A 444 5.07 5.27 10.33
N ILE A 445 6.37 5.58 10.26
CA ILE A 445 6.88 6.90 10.62
C ILE A 445 6.51 7.91 9.54
N LYS A 446 5.76 8.94 9.92
CA LYS A 446 5.29 10.04 9.06
C LYS A 446 4.82 11.22 9.91
N ALA A 447 4.67 12.39 9.30
CA ALA A 447 4.33 13.62 10.02
C ALA A 447 2.98 13.52 10.78
N SER A 448 1.98 12.83 10.24
CA SER A 448 0.68 12.64 10.92
C SER A 448 0.73 11.71 12.14
N ASN A 449 1.78 10.89 12.27
CA ASN A 449 1.99 10.00 13.42
C ASN A 449 2.93 10.59 14.48
N ILE A 450 3.45 11.81 14.27
CA ILE A 450 4.19 12.56 15.28
C ILE A 450 3.21 13.52 15.96
N LEU A 451 2.78 13.19 17.18
CA LEU A 451 1.89 14.04 17.97
C LEU A 451 2.67 15.01 18.84
N LEU A 452 2.04 16.11 19.23
CA LEU A 452 2.64 17.18 20.01
C LEU A 452 1.94 17.32 21.36
N ASP A 453 2.72 17.29 22.44
CA ASP A 453 2.23 17.52 23.80
C ASP A 453 1.98 19.02 24.08
N TYR A 454 1.63 19.37 25.32
CA TYR A 454 1.36 20.75 25.75
C TYR A 454 2.51 21.73 25.47
N GLU A 455 3.76 21.24 25.49
CA GLU A 455 4.98 22.04 25.32
C GLU A 455 5.50 22.01 23.88
N MET A 456 4.73 21.41 22.95
CA MET A 456 5.12 21.17 21.55
C MET A 456 6.26 20.15 21.38
N ASN A 457 6.49 19.28 22.37
CA ASN A 457 7.47 18.19 22.22
C ASN A 457 6.89 17.04 21.39
N PRO A 458 7.69 16.39 20.53
CA PRO A 458 7.23 15.31 19.67
C PRO A 458 7.05 13.99 20.42
N LYS A 459 5.99 13.27 20.09
CA LYS A 459 5.71 11.91 20.54
C LYS A 459 5.26 11.01 19.38
N ILE A 460 6.00 9.93 19.14
CA ILE A 460 5.70 8.94 18.11
C ILE A 460 4.48 8.12 18.53
N SER A 461 3.51 7.99 17.62
CA SER A 461 2.23 7.33 17.83
C SER A 461 1.94 6.28 16.75
N ASP A 462 0.90 5.47 16.97
CA ASP A 462 0.35 4.47 16.03
C ASP A 462 1.25 3.25 15.77
N PHE A 463 1.44 2.44 16.82
CA PHE A 463 2.23 1.21 16.78
C PHE A 463 1.49 -0.01 16.20
N GLY A 464 0.32 0.18 15.59
CA GLY A 464 -0.47 -0.94 15.04
C GLY A 464 0.32 -1.77 14.04
N MET A 465 1.19 -1.12 13.27
CA MET A 465 2.00 -1.75 12.24
C MET A 465 3.36 -2.23 12.73
N ALA A 466 3.71 -1.98 13.99
CA ALA A 466 5.04 -2.26 14.49
C ALA A 466 5.32 -3.77 14.56
N LYS A 467 6.61 -4.11 14.46
CA LYS A 467 7.13 -5.47 14.62
C LYS A 467 8.32 -5.44 15.58
N PHE A 468 8.43 -6.47 16.40
CA PHE A 468 9.50 -6.59 17.38
C PHE A 468 10.23 -7.92 17.17
N PHE A 469 11.54 -7.89 17.31
CA PHE A 469 12.43 -9.03 17.15
C PHE A 469 13.35 -9.14 18.36
N LYS A 470 13.89 -10.34 18.59
CA LYS A 470 15.02 -10.48 19.53
C LYS A 470 16.22 -9.73 18.94
N LYS A 471 17.10 -9.20 19.80
CA LYS A 471 18.25 -8.36 19.37
C LYS A 471 19.20 -9.03 18.38
N ASP A 472 19.16 -10.35 18.25
CA ASP A 472 20.03 -11.13 17.34
C ASP A 472 19.49 -11.22 15.90
N GLU A 473 18.25 -10.79 15.64
CA GLU A 473 17.63 -10.80 14.30
C GLU A 473 17.79 -9.44 13.60
N LEU A 474 18.55 -9.40 12.51
CA LEU A 474 18.88 -8.15 11.79
C LEU A 474 17.85 -7.77 10.70
N GLU A 475 17.14 -8.75 10.14
CA GLU A 475 16.16 -8.55 9.07
C GLU A 475 15.06 -9.62 9.09
N ALA A 476 13.89 -9.26 8.56
CA ALA A 476 12.76 -10.17 8.40
C ALA A 476 12.08 -9.98 7.04
N ASN A 477 11.34 -11.01 6.60
CA ASN A 477 10.56 -10.98 5.37
C ASN A 477 9.06 -11.14 5.68
N THR A 478 8.20 -10.48 4.92
CA THR A 478 6.76 -10.68 4.96
C THR A 478 6.14 -10.67 3.56
N GLY A 479 5.19 -11.58 3.32
CA GLY A 479 4.37 -11.58 2.09
C GLY A 479 3.28 -10.49 2.05
N ARG A 480 3.13 -9.70 3.13
CA ARG A 480 2.13 -8.64 3.21
C ARG A 480 2.81 -7.28 3.31
N ILE A 481 2.70 -6.50 2.23
CA ILE A 481 3.22 -5.12 2.17
C ILE A 481 2.22 -4.18 2.85
N VAL A 482 2.67 -3.50 3.88
CA VAL A 482 1.90 -2.51 4.63
C VAL A 482 2.77 -1.27 4.90
N GLY A 483 2.18 -0.07 4.86
CA GLY A 483 2.85 1.19 5.23
C GLY A 483 2.27 2.36 4.44
N THR A 484 2.66 3.58 4.81
CA THR A 484 2.20 4.78 4.10
C THR A 484 3.03 5.03 2.85
N TYR A 485 2.36 5.13 1.69
CA TYR A 485 3.01 5.41 0.41
C TYR A 485 3.92 6.65 0.49
N GLY A 486 5.09 6.57 -0.12
CA GLY A 486 6.13 7.61 -0.08
C GLY A 486 7.03 7.58 1.16
N TYR A 487 6.67 6.85 2.22
CA TYR A 487 7.55 6.59 3.38
C TYR A 487 8.08 5.15 3.40
N VAL A 488 7.54 4.29 2.53
CA VAL A 488 7.89 2.88 2.43
C VAL A 488 9.16 2.75 1.57
N PRO A 489 10.20 2.04 2.04
CA PRO A 489 11.44 1.87 1.30
C PRO A 489 11.33 0.83 0.17
N PRO A 490 12.16 0.93 -0.88
CA PRO A 490 12.05 0.12 -2.09
C PRO A 490 12.28 -1.37 -1.89
N GLU A 491 13.19 -1.78 -1.02
CA GLU A 491 13.48 -3.19 -0.71
C GLU A 491 12.28 -3.91 -0.10
N TYR A 492 11.47 -3.17 0.68
CA TYR A 492 10.25 -3.71 1.27
C TYR A 492 9.19 -3.92 0.19
N VAL A 493 8.98 -2.95 -0.69
CA VAL A 493 8.03 -3.09 -1.80
C VAL A 493 8.45 -4.20 -2.77
N LYS A 494 9.75 -4.29 -3.10
CA LYS A 494 10.28 -5.24 -4.08
C LYS A 494 10.36 -6.68 -3.55
N LYS A 495 10.71 -6.87 -2.28
CA LYS A 495 11.09 -8.19 -1.72
C LYS A 495 10.37 -8.56 -0.42
N GLY A 496 9.56 -7.67 0.16
CA GLY A 496 8.95 -7.87 1.48
C GLY A 496 9.93 -7.78 2.66
N ILE A 497 11.16 -7.33 2.41
CA ILE A 497 12.24 -7.30 3.43
C ILE A 497 12.15 -6.01 4.25
N TYR A 498 12.26 -6.13 5.57
CA TYR A 498 12.31 -5.00 6.48
C TYR A 498 13.28 -5.24 7.63
N SER A 499 13.94 -4.17 8.05
CA SER A 499 14.92 -4.10 9.14
C SER A 499 14.83 -2.73 9.82
N THR A 500 15.71 -2.44 10.78
CA THR A 500 15.81 -1.08 11.37
C THR A 500 16.00 0.02 10.32
N LYS A 501 16.58 -0.32 9.15
CA LYS A 501 16.75 0.58 8.00
C LYS A 501 15.44 1.01 7.34
N TYR A 502 14.33 0.34 7.63
CA TYR A 502 13.00 0.77 7.20
C TYR A 502 12.65 2.12 7.84
N ASP A 503 12.69 2.20 9.17
CA ASP A 503 12.33 3.42 9.89
C ASP A 503 13.33 4.54 9.64
N VAL A 504 14.61 4.20 9.38
CA VAL A 504 15.62 5.18 8.93
C VAL A 504 15.17 5.85 7.62
N TYR A 505 14.73 5.05 6.64
CA TYR A 505 14.24 5.61 5.37
C TYR A 505 13.04 6.52 5.59
N SER A 506 12.04 6.06 6.34
CA SER A 506 10.85 6.86 6.66
C SER A 506 11.20 8.14 7.43
N PHE A 507 12.18 8.08 8.34
CA PHE A 507 12.71 9.25 9.05
C PHE A 507 13.39 10.24 8.10
N GLY A 508 14.15 9.77 7.11
CA GLY A 508 14.75 10.64 6.09
C GLY A 508 13.70 11.44 5.31
N VAL A 509 12.61 10.79 4.91
CA VAL A 509 11.47 11.46 4.26
C VAL A 509 10.84 12.49 5.21
N LEU A 510 10.58 12.12 6.46
CA LEU A 510 10.05 13.03 7.47
C LEU A 510 10.97 14.24 7.70
N LEU A 511 12.29 14.03 7.77
CA LEU A 511 13.28 15.09 7.97
C LEU A 511 13.28 16.09 6.81
N LEU A 512 13.18 15.62 5.56
CA LEU A 512 13.01 16.50 4.40
C LEU A 512 11.75 17.36 4.51
N GLN A 513 10.64 16.80 5.00
CA GLN A 513 9.41 17.55 5.21
C GLN A 513 9.54 18.59 6.34
N ILE A 514 10.22 18.23 7.43
CA ILE A 514 10.46 19.14 8.55
C ILE A 514 11.28 20.35 8.07
N ILE A 515 12.37 20.16 7.33
CA ILE A 515 13.23 21.31 6.95
C ILE A 515 12.65 22.17 5.82
N SER A 516 11.71 21.65 5.04
CA SER A 516 11.18 22.34 3.84
C SER A 516 9.73 22.81 3.96
N GLY A 517 8.94 22.23 4.85
CA GLY A 517 7.48 22.39 4.88
C GLY A 517 6.76 21.78 3.67
N LYS A 518 7.47 21.02 2.81
CA LYS A 518 6.96 20.46 1.56
C LYS A 518 6.28 19.11 1.78
N ARG A 519 5.23 18.83 1.01
CA ARG A 519 4.50 17.55 1.05
C ARG A 519 5.21 16.51 0.18
N ASN A 520 5.18 15.24 0.60
CA ASN A 520 5.76 14.15 -0.19
C ASN A 520 4.87 13.72 -1.37
N SER A 521 3.58 14.08 -1.34
CA SER A 521 2.60 13.74 -2.39
C SER A 521 2.57 14.73 -3.57
N ILE A 522 3.50 15.68 -3.63
CA ILE A 522 3.55 16.76 -4.62
C ILE A 522 4.87 16.64 -5.38
N TYR A 523 4.83 16.98 -6.67
CA TYR A 523 6.03 17.09 -7.52
C TYR A 523 6.55 18.53 -7.53
N TYR A 524 7.86 18.68 -7.64
CA TYR A 524 8.59 19.95 -7.55
C TYR A 524 9.52 20.13 -8.76
N GLY A 525 10.21 21.28 -8.78
CA GLY A 525 11.10 21.69 -9.88
C GLY A 525 10.37 22.50 -10.95
N CYS A 526 11.14 23.10 -11.87
CA CYS A 526 10.61 23.95 -12.94
C CYS A 526 9.63 23.26 -13.89
N HIS A 527 9.69 21.92 -13.96
CA HIS A 527 8.80 21.08 -14.77
C HIS A 527 7.82 20.27 -13.93
N GLU A 528 7.74 20.49 -12.62
CA GLU A 528 6.86 19.79 -11.67
C GLU A 528 6.87 18.25 -11.84
N ASN A 529 8.07 17.69 -12.03
CA ASN A 529 8.25 16.27 -12.34
C ASN A 529 9.15 15.52 -11.35
N LEU A 530 9.76 16.22 -10.38
CA LEU A 530 10.65 15.62 -9.38
C LEU A 530 9.87 15.34 -8.10
N ASN A 531 9.93 14.11 -7.60
CA ASN A 531 9.38 13.84 -6.27
C ASN A 531 10.20 14.56 -5.18
N LEU A 532 9.69 14.62 -3.94
CA LEU A 532 10.33 15.36 -2.84
C LEU A 532 11.82 14.99 -2.65
N LEU A 533 12.15 13.70 -2.78
CA LEU A 533 13.50 13.18 -2.55
C LEU A 533 14.42 13.57 -3.71
N GLU A 534 13.97 13.40 -4.95
CA GLU A 534 14.70 13.81 -6.16
C GLU A 534 14.95 15.32 -6.15
N TYR A 535 13.93 16.12 -5.83
CA TYR A 535 14.05 17.57 -5.78
C TYR A 535 15.07 18.04 -4.74
N ALA A 536 15.04 17.44 -3.54
CA ALA A 536 16.06 17.69 -2.53
C ALA A 536 17.47 17.33 -3.04
N TYR A 537 17.62 16.15 -3.65
CA TYR A 537 18.91 15.69 -4.15
C TYR A 537 19.49 16.59 -5.24
N GLU A 538 18.69 17.00 -6.23
CA GLU A 538 19.15 17.88 -7.31
C GLU A 538 19.60 19.25 -6.80
N LEU A 539 18.80 19.90 -5.93
CA LEU A 539 19.19 21.17 -5.32
C LEU A 539 20.44 21.05 -4.45
N TRP A 540 20.54 19.98 -3.67
CA TRP A 540 21.74 19.73 -2.86
C TRP A 540 22.98 19.52 -3.74
N LYS A 541 22.89 18.70 -4.79
CA LYS A 541 23.98 18.40 -5.73
C LYS A 541 24.47 19.64 -6.48
N GLN A 542 23.57 20.57 -6.79
CA GLN A 542 23.87 21.82 -7.49
C GLN A 542 24.38 22.93 -6.56
N GLY A 543 24.50 22.67 -5.25
CA GLY A 543 24.89 23.69 -4.27
C GLY A 543 23.77 24.70 -3.96
N GLN A 544 22.54 24.43 -4.40
CA GLN A 544 21.34 25.28 -4.26
C GLN A 544 20.41 24.80 -3.13
N GLY A 545 20.94 24.09 -2.12
CA GLY A 545 20.14 23.52 -1.03
C GLY A 545 19.26 24.53 -0.29
N ALA A 546 19.66 25.81 -0.24
CA ALA A 546 18.88 26.89 0.37
C ALA A 546 17.48 27.05 -0.25
N GLU A 547 17.31 26.78 -1.54
CA GLU A 547 16.02 26.86 -2.25
C GLU A 547 15.04 25.76 -1.79
N PHE A 548 15.57 24.67 -1.21
CA PHE A 548 14.75 23.59 -0.71
C PHE A 548 14.06 23.93 0.62
N PHE A 549 14.69 24.77 1.44
CA PHE A 549 14.26 25.00 2.82
C PHE A 549 13.00 25.87 2.91
N ASP A 550 12.34 25.79 4.05
CA ASP A 550 11.29 26.74 4.39
C ASP A 550 11.92 28.11 4.64
N VAL A 551 11.52 29.12 3.86
CA VAL A 551 12.05 30.49 3.89
C VAL A 551 11.93 31.15 5.27
N SER A 552 11.02 30.68 6.13
CA SER A 552 10.85 31.19 7.49
C SER A 552 11.86 30.64 8.50
N LEU A 553 12.76 29.73 8.10
CA LEU A 553 13.75 29.13 8.98
C LEU A 553 15.07 29.88 8.94
N ASP A 554 15.62 30.12 10.12
CA ASP A 554 16.94 30.69 10.32
C ASP A 554 17.75 29.76 11.24
N ASP A 555 18.85 29.22 10.71
CA ASP A 555 19.76 28.33 11.44
C ASP A 555 21.06 29.01 11.89
N SER A 556 21.17 30.33 11.74
CA SER A 556 22.36 31.12 12.08
C SER A 556 22.86 30.85 13.50
N SER A 557 21.96 30.87 14.48
CA SER A 557 22.21 30.66 15.91
C SER A 557 22.17 29.20 16.37
N SER A 558 21.87 28.25 15.48
CA SER A 558 21.78 26.82 15.80
C SER A 558 23.05 26.07 15.43
N SER A 559 23.49 25.14 16.28
CA SER A 559 24.55 24.18 15.96
C SER A 559 24.09 23.11 14.97
N CYS A 560 22.78 22.81 14.94
CA CYS A 560 22.16 21.92 13.97
C CYS A 560 21.77 22.74 12.72
N LYS A 561 22.56 22.61 11.65
CA LYS A 561 22.40 23.37 10.40
C LYS A 561 21.41 22.70 9.46
N LEU A 562 20.65 23.51 8.71
CA LEU A 562 19.67 23.07 7.70
C LEU A 562 20.32 22.19 6.64
N ILE A 563 21.48 22.61 6.13
CA ILE A 563 22.21 21.84 5.12
C ILE A 563 22.69 20.48 5.64
N ARG A 564 23.04 20.40 6.94
CA ARG A 564 23.42 19.14 7.59
C ARG A 564 22.21 18.22 7.73
N CYS A 565 21.06 18.76 8.13
CA CYS A 565 19.80 18.01 8.17
C CYS A 565 19.43 17.46 6.79
N MET A 566 19.60 18.26 5.74
CA MET A 566 19.37 17.85 4.36
C MET A 566 20.28 16.69 3.94
N GLN A 567 21.57 16.78 4.23
CA GLN A 567 22.54 15.71 3.95
C GLN A 567 22.18 14.41 4.69
N VAL A 568 21.87 14.49 5.98
CA VAL A 568 21.44 13.34 6.78
C VAL A 568 20.17 12.72 6.21
N ALA A 569 19.19 13.55 5.84
CA ALA A 569 17.95 13.09 5.23
C ALA A 569 18.20 12.33 3.92
N LEU A 570 19.07 12.87 3.05
CA LEU A 570 19.46 12.24 1.78
C LEU A 570 20.21 10.92 2.01
N LEU A 571 21.06 10.82 3.03
CA LEU A 571 21.69 9.55 3.44
C LEU A 571 20.68 8.52 3.94
N CYS A 572 19.63 8.96 4.62
CA CYS A 572 18.58 8.08 5.11
C CYS A 572 17.72 7.49 3.97
N VAL A 573 17.50 8.23 2.88
CA VAL A 573 16.60 7.82 1.78
C VAL A 573 17.27 7.08 0.61
N GLN A 574 18.46 6.52 0.83
CA GLN A 574 19.21 5.77 -0.19
C GLN A 574 18.46 4.50 -0.64
N GLU A 575 18.62 4.12 -1.93
CA GLU A 575 17.97 2.92 -2.48
C GLU A 575 18.44 1.64 -1.79
N ASN A 576 19.74 1.49 -1.55
CA ASN A 576 20.30 0.33 -0.86
C ASN A 576 20.26 0.54 0.67
N PRO A 577 19.63 -0.36 1.46
CA PRO A 577 19.61 -0.26 2.92
C PRO A 577 21.00 -0.23 3.58
N ALA A 578 22.02 -0.82 2.93
CA ALA A 578 23.39 -0.80 3.42
C ALA A 578 24.03 0.59 3.34
N ASP A 579 23.58 1.43 2.41
CA ASP A 579 24.07 2.82 2.26
C ASP A 579 23.40 3.79 3.25
N ARG A 580 22.38 3.35 4.00
CA ARG A 580 21.68 4.16 5.00
C ARG A 580 22.39 4.08 6.36
N PRO A 581 22.55 5.18 7.10
CA PRO A 581 23.08 5.15 8.46
C PRO A 581 22.13 4.42 9.42
N SER A 582 22.65 3.98 10.56
CA SER A 582 21.88 3.60 11.74
C SER A 582 21.31 4.84 12.44
N MET A 583 20.29 4.69 13.28
CA MET A 583 19.76 5.82 14.05
C MET A 583 20.78 6.39 15.05
N VAL A 584 21.76 5.59 15.49
CA VAL A 584 22.88 6.03 16.34
C VAL A 584 23.81 6.97 15.56
N GLU A 585 24.15 6.60 14.33
CA GLU A 585 24.93 7.46 13.44
C GLU A 585 24.16 8.73 13.08
N VAL A 586 22.86 8.62 12.76
CA VAL A 586 21.98 9.79 12.50
C VAL A 586 22.02 10.77 13.67
N PHE A 587 21.81 10.28 14.89
CA PHE A 587 21.85 11.12 16.09
C PHE A 587 23.22 11.79 16.29
N SER A 588 24.29 11.04 16.08
CA SER A 588 25.67 11.54 16.21
C SER A 588 25.99 12.61 15.17
N ILE A 589 25.60 12.40 13.91
CA ILE A 589 25.83 13.37 12.81
C ILE A 589 25.01 14.64 13.05
N LEU A 590 23.76 14.54 13.53
CA LEU A 590 22.94 15.71 13.84
C LEU A 590 23.51 16.55 15.01
N LYS A 591 24.12 15.89 16.01
CA LYS A 591 24.67 16.54 17.22
C LYS A 591 26.06 17.15 17.05
N ASN A 592 26.93 16.55 16.22
CA ASN A 592 28.34 16.96 16.15
C ASN A 592 28.59 18.09 15.14
N GLU A 593 29.46 19.05 15.52
CA GLU A 593 30.00 20.08 14.63
C GLU A 593 31.26 19.63 13.88
N SER A 594 31.87 18.52 14.31
CA SER A 594 33.12 18.01 13.72
C SER A 594 32.86 17.36 12.37
N SER A 595 33.67 17.78 11.40
CA SER A 595 33.82 17.27 10.03
C SER A 595 34.32 15.82 9.97
N ALA A 596 33.67 14.88 10.67
CA ALA A 596 33.73 13.49 10.26
C ALA A 596 33.26 13.43 8.81
N ALA A 597 33.97 12.73 7.93
CA ALA A 597 33.65 12.66 6.52
C ALA A 597 32.23 12.08 6.33
N ILE A 598 31.22 12.96 6.31
CA ILE A 598 29.83 12.60 6.01
C ILE A 598 29.88 12.03 4.60
N CYS A 599 29.51 10.76 4.45
CA CYS A 599 29.43 10.14 3.14
C CYS A 599 28.57 11.00 2.22
N THR A 600 29.04 11.22 1.01
CA THR A 600 28.29 11.94 -0.02
C THR A 600 27.02 11.13 -0.36
N PRO A 601 25.81 11.67 -0.14
CA PRO A 601 24.59 10.99 -0.57
C PRO A 601 24.64 10.64 -2.06
N LYS A 602 24.23 9.42 -2.41
CA LYS A 602 23.96 9.05 -3.81
C LYS A 602 22.53 9.41 -4.16
N ARG A 603 22.12 9.14 -5.39
CA ARG A 603 20.76 9.42 -5.83
C ARG A 603 19.74 8.64 -4.99
N PRO A 604 18.68 9.30 -4.49
CA PRO A 604 17.72 8.69 -3.58
C PRO A 604 16.88 7.61 -4.28
N ALA A 605 16.24 6.77 -3.47
CA ALA A 605 15.30 5.75 -3.95
C ALA A 605 14.17 6.35 -4.80
N TYR A 606 13.59 5.52 -5.68
CA TYR A 606 12.46 5.88 -6.57
C TYR A 606 12.77 6.99 -7.59
N SER A 607 14.05 7.29 -7.82
CA SER A 607 14.47 8.19 -8.90
C SER A 607 14.10 7.62 -10.28
N VAL A 608 13.54 8.46 -11.16
CA VAL A 608 13.20 8.09 -12.56
C VAL A 608 14.46 7.92 -13.40
N THR A 609 15.52 8.63 -13.02
CA THR A 609 16.81 8.64 -13.72
C THR A 609 17.82 7.81 -12.92
N ARG A 610 18.46 6.84 -13.57
CA ARG A 610 19.51 5.99 -12.94
C ARG A 610 20.86 6.71 -12.98
N ASP A 611 21.74 6.41 -12.03
CA ASP A 611 23.11 6.96 -12.01
C ASP A 611 23.91 6.49 -13.24
N GLU A 612 24.41 7.44 -14.03
CA GLU A 612 25.26 7.22 -15.21
C GLU A 612 26.56 6.46 -14.87
N ASN A 613 27.01 6.53 -13.62
CA ASN A 613 28.24 5.87 -13.15
C ASN A 613 28.12 4.35 -12.91
N LYS A 614 26.92 3.76 -12.97
CA LYS A 614 26.76 2.29 -12.88
C LYS A 614 26.97 1.59 -14.21
N GLU A 615 26.76 2.26 -15.34
CA GLU A 615 26.96 1.64 -16.67
C GLU A 615 28.44 1.43 -16.99
N SER A 616 29.33 2.34 -16.58
CA SER A 616 30.78 2.21 -16.85
C SER A 616 31.40 1.01 -16.13
N ILE A 617 31.00 0.73 -14.88
CA ILE A 617 31.54 -0.37 -14.07
C ILE A 617 30.95 -1.74 -14.48
N ASP A 618 29.67 -1.79 -14.85
CA ASP A 618 29.03 -3.04 -15.29
C ASP A 618 29.41 -3.44 -16.73
N ILE A 619 29.79 -2.48 -17.58
CA ILE A 619 30.32 -2.75 -18.93
C ILE A 619 31.75 -3.33 -18.85
N GLU A 620 32.59 -2.85 -17.92
CA GLU A 620 33.93 -3.41 -17.71
C GLU A 620 33.88 -4.82 -17.08
N ARG A 621 32.98 -5.06 -16.11
CA ARG A 621 32.79 -6.39 -15.51
C ARG A 621 32.22 -7.42 -16.47
N LYS A 622 31.45 -7.01 -17.49
CA LYS A 622 30.96 -7.91 -18.55
C LYS A 622 31.99 -8.21 -19.64
N LYS A 623 33.08 -7.44 -19.75
CA LYS A 623 34.15 -7.67 -20.74
C LYS A 623 35.23 -8.65 -20.29
N VAL A 624 35.29 -8.97 -19.00
CA VAL A 624 36.22 -9.96 -18.46
C VAL A 624 35.40 -11.15 -17.97
N PHE A 625 35.10 -12.12 -18.85
CA PHE A 625 35.05 -13.57 -18.57
C PHE A 625 34.64 -14.33 -19.86
N SER A 626 35.35 -15.43 -20.12
CA SER A 626 35.24 -16.37 -21.25
C SER A 626 35.96 -15.99 -22.57
N VAL A 627 37.29 -15.84 -22.52
CA VAL A 627 38.14 -16.32 -23.62
C VAL A 627 38.28 -17.83 -23.42
N ASN A 628 37.72 -18.62 -24.34
CA ASN A 628 37.88 -20.08 -24.34
C ASN A 628 39.29 -20.41 -24.86
N ASP A 629 40.13 -20.98 -24.01
CA ASP A 629 41.30 -21.75 -24.44
C ASP A 629 40.81 -23.07 -25.05
N ALA A 630 40.72 -23.11 -26.38
CA ALA A 630 40.50 -24.33 -27.13
C ALA A 630 41.85 -25.00 -27.41
N SER A 631 42.15 -26.07 -26.67
CA SER A 631 43.20 -27.03 -27.01
C SER A 631 42.85 -27.75 -28.31
N ILE A 632 43.65 -27.51 -29.35
CA ILE A 632 43.59 -28.19 -30.65
C ILE A 632 44.14 -29.61 -30.49
N THR A 633 43.34 -30.63 -30.80
CA THR A 633 43.83 -31.98 -31.08
C THR A 633 43.57 -32.29 -32.55
N GLN A 634 44.65 -32.46 -33.31
CA GLN A 634 44.62 -32.88 -34.71
C GLN A 634 44.24 -34.36 -34.83
N LEU A 635 43.34 -34.66 -35.75
CA LEU A 635 43.20 -35.99 -36.36
C LEU A 635 43.30 -35.78 -37.88
N VAL A 636 44.32 -36.38 -38.48
CA VAL A 636 44.58 -36.48 -39.93
C VAL A 636 43.84 -37.73 -40.47
N PRO A 637 43.38 -37.74 -41.73
CA PRO A 637 42.23 -38.54 -42.15
C PRO A 637 42.59 -39.96 -42.65
N GLY A 638 41.56 -40.81 -42.66
CA GLY A 638 41.40 -41.95 -43.56
C GLY A 638 40.12 -41.78 -44.36
#